data_AF-A0A6I0EL94-F1
#
_entry.id   AF-A0A6I0EL94-F1
#
_cell.length_a   1.000
_cell.length_b   1.000
_cell.length_c   1.000
_cell.angle_alpha   90.00
_cell.angle_beta   90.00
_cell.angle_gamma   90.00
#
_symmetry.space_group_name_H-M   'P 1'
#
loop_
_entity.id
_entity.type
_entity.pdbx_description
1 polymer ?
#
loop_
_entity_poly.entity_id
_entity_poly.type
_entity_poly.pdbx_seq_one_letter_code
_entity_poly.pdbx_strand_id
1 'polypeptide(L)'
;MTSSRRFLVKVRGSAERPPSDRWAIAAAPASSRRYIMDAPTLDVPGLAAHARTVDRWYAIELKDDATHENAWDDAHVFFRRAAQGMADERLLTIEPDIEQRWYPQRPSSPTDRELAAAEKPACTFEPADPSLPGGKTFAWHLDKDFTRLAEARGKVTAAEARRIKIAHLDTGFDPDHVTCPEHMLAAEQRNFVPDDGQAPSDARDPGSRGILRNPGHGPATLALLAGNKVSSDPHYVGWQTNNLGGAPLAQVVPIRVATSVVHFWTSTVAEGFAYAHAIGADVLSMSMGGLPSALWADAVNKAYESGMVMVCAAGNNYSGFPTREIVWPARFERVIAACGVMANMRPYYNLPLGVMQGNYGPPGKMHTAMAAFTPNTTWARLGCKKLIDMDGAGTSSATPQIAAAAALWLAKNGDQFPGRTWQRAEAARVALFASARKSMPHVSSHDVEEMLGRGILDAAEALEQVPKATDLKRVPPDSADFTLLRALPGFGAARPSPAERLLEIELGQLVSRSRTLQELVAEIRGGTNADDRSLRQIAEALVDGQMASAALRRAITHRYAIGHTPAVSLDKAGPKPRAETPSGSRMMRRNLRALPAYRRLRMFAIDPSYSTRLDTAFLNEVVAKVPWEASAALSSSLKPGPVGEYVEVVDIDPPSACVYEPIDLDDPLLLASDGLAPSEGNPQFHQQMVYAVAMTTISHFERALGRRALWAPRQIPYGEGNGGYERVYVPRLRIYPHALRQDNAYYSPDKIALLFGYFPATVGDAGSSLPGGMVFTCLSHDIIAHETTHALLDGLHRRFAERTNPDMPAFHEAFSDIVALFQHFTFPEIVRYAVIRHRGDLAISDILAEIGKQFGDASGRYGALRNAIGPRTQEFSYSETMEAHDRGAILVAAVFDAFVAIYKRRTDKLLRVAGYTSWSAGDTSIRTDRPFPSELVDLLAEEASKTASHVLRICIRALDYCPPVDLDFGDYLRALVTCDADLVPDDPLGYRLAFLEAFRNRGIFPRKIRTLSLESLNWREPEQQIRGLGEIVRRLDLDWNLDQDRRLAYEASRNNAVRLHRWLTDRWLSKELTDDDLRTLGIDPEHTRPDKRTGRPSPRFEVHSIRPAHRATPDGRFRTEVVAVLTQSRVEPLYRQGEGTADADQRFRFRGGATLIIDAEPGNERIRYSILKPLWNKDRLAKTRAYLAGEPEFGLRATYGLADRALVEPFALLHSRI
;
A
#
# COMPACT_ATOMS: atom_id res chain seq x y z
N MET A 1 16.29 -3.08 17.30
CA MET A 1 16.68 -4.39 17.85
C MET A 1 17.39 -5.15 16.75
N THR A 2 18.68 -5.43 16.91
CA THR A 2 19.48 -6.22 15.96
C THR A 2 19.00 -7.67 16.03
N SER A 3 18.35 -8.16 14.97
CA SER A 3 17.90 -9.55 14.89
C SER A 3 19.11 -10.46 14.72
N SER A 4 19.32 -11.40 15.63
CA SER A 4 20.26 -12.51 15.41
C SER A 4 19.81 -13.32 14.19
N ARG A 5 20.78 -13.81 13.38
CA ARG A 5 20.50 -14.67 12.22
C ARG A 5 20.55 -16.14 12.61
N ARG A 6 19.59 -16.91 12.10
CA ARG A 6 19.44 -18.35 12.32
C ARG A 6 19.62 -19.14 11.03
N PHE A 7 20.31 -20.27 11.10
CA PHE A 7 20.57 -21.16 9.97
C PHE A 7 20.23 -22.62 10.31
N LEU A 8 19.75 -23.34 9.31
CA LEU A 8 19.49 -24.78 9.35
C LEU A 8 20.63 -25.49 8.63
N VAL A 9 21.32 -26.41 9.32
CA VAL A 9 22.55 -27.00 8.84
C VAL A 9 22.50 -28.52 8.92
N LYS A 10 22.75 -29.18 7.78
CA LYS A 10 22.85 -30.64 7.68
C LYS A 10 24.32 -31.06 7.70
N VAL A 11 24.68 -31.92 8.64
CA VAL A 11 26.06 -32.39 8.85
C VAL A 11 26.10 -33.92 8.80
N ARG A 12 27.08 -34.47 8.09
CA ARG A 12 27.39 -35.90 8.09
C ARG A 12 27.98 -36.31 9.43
N GLY A 13 27.30 -37.21 10.13
CA GLY A 13 27.70 -37.73 11.44
C GLY A 13 28.10 -39.20 11.40
N SER A 14 28.95 -39.60 12.36
CA SER A 14 29.12 -41.02 12.72
C SER A 14 28.08 -41.42 13.77
N ALA A 15 27.72 -42.71 13.82
CA ALA A 15 26.79 -43.23 14.81
C ALA A 15 27.33 -43.10 16.26
N GLU A 16 28.66 -43.10 16.43
CA GLU A 16 29.32 -43.20 17.75
C GLU A 16 29.82 -41.86 18.33
N ARG A 17 29.94 -40.79 17.52
CA ARG A 17 30.37 -39.45 18.00
C ARG A 17 29.55 -38.32 17.36
N PRO A 18 28.94 -37.41 18.17
CA PRO A 18 28.35 -36.18 17.66
C PRO A 18 29.43 -35.28 17.01
N PRO A 19 29.11 -34.49 15.97
CA PRO A 19 30.08 -33.62 15.32
C PRO A 19 30.64 -32.59 16.33
N SER A 20 31.97 -32.60 16.54
CA SER A 20 32.68 -31.71 17.47
C SER A 20 32.41 -30.22 17.20
N ASP A 21 32.40 -29.36 18.21
CA ASP A 21 32.13 -27.91 18.09
C ASP A 21 33.11 -27.13 17.18
N ARG A 22 34.22 -27.77 16.76
CA ARG A 22 35.24 -27.17 15.91
C ARG A 22 34.72 -26.56 14.61
N TRP A 23 33.66 -27.08 13.99
CA TRP A 23 33.14 -26.52 12.73
C TRP A 23 32.31 -25.26 12.92
N ALA A 24 31.54 -25.19 14.01
CA ALA A 24 30.83 -23.98 14.39
C ALA A 24 31.86 -22.89 14.72
N ILE A 25 32.86 -23.21 15.55
CA ILE A 25 33.95 -22.31 15.95
C ILE A 25 34.80 -21.84 14.74
N ALA A 26 35.05 -22.71 13.76
CA ALA A 26 35.83 -22.36 12.56
C ALA A 26 35.07 -21.45 11.57
N ALA A 27 33.73 -21.47 11.58
CA ALA A 27 32.92 -20.67 10.65
C ALA A 27 32.58 -19.27 11.20
N ALA A 28 32.22 -19.18 12.49
CA ALA A 28 31.98 -17.95 13.27
C ALA A 28 31.65 -18.31 14.74
N PRO A 29 31.83 -17.42 15.74
CA PRO A 29 31.35 -17.69 17.09
C PRO A 29 29.82 -17.86 17.10
N ALA A 30 29.32 -19.09 17.26
CA ALA A 30 27.89 -19.35 17.42
C ALA A 30 27.43 -18.97 18.84
N SER A 31 26.24 -18.39 18.97
CA SER A 31 25.60 -18.10 20.27
C SER A 31 24.88 -19.34 20.80
N SER A 32 24.27 -20.12 19.90
CA SER A 32 23.54 -21.33 20.26
C SER A 32 23.54 -22.37 19.11
N ARG A 33 23.46 -23.65 19.46
CA ARG A 33 23.29 -24.78 18.54
C ARG A 33 22.24 -25.73 19.11
N ARG A 34 21.22 -26.05 18.32
CA ARG A 34 20.11 -26.92 18.73
C ARG A 34 19.92 -28.05 17.72
N TYR A 35 19.87 -29.29 18.19
CA TYR A 35 19.57 -30.45 17.35
C TYR A 35 18.10 -30.45 16.94
N ILE A 36 17.81 -30.75 15.68
CA ILE A 36 16.45 -30.85 15.13
C ILE A 36 16.07 -32.31 14.92
N MET A 37 16.76 -32.99 14.00
CA MET A 37 16.46 -34.39 13.64
C MET A 37 17.63 -35.07 12.92
N ASP A 38 17.70 -36.39 13.02
CA ASP A 38 18.47 -37.22 12.11
C ASP A 38 17.75 -37.32 10.77
N ALA A 39 18.47 -37.11 9.67
CA ALA A 39 17.99 -37.28 8.30
C ALA A 39 17.69 -38.77 8.01
N PRO A 40 16.81 -39.06 7.05
CA PRO A 40 16.46 -40.45 6.72
C PRO A 40 17.65 -41.21 6.15
N THR A 41 17.85 -42.45 6.60
CA THR A 41 18.72 -43.42 5.93
C THR A 41 17.95 -44.00 4.73
N LEU A 42 18.26 -43.51 3.53
CA LEU A 42 17.63 -43.98 2.30
C LEU A 42 18.44 -45.14 1.71
N ASP A 43 17.81 -46.31 1.55
CA ASP A 43 18.42 -47.45 0.84
C ASP A 43 18.52 -47.10 -0.65
N VAL A 44 19.73 -46.80 -1.11
CA VAL A 44 20.03 -46.60 -2.53
C VAL A 44 20.48 -47.94 -3.12
N PRO A 45 19.80 -48.49 -4.15
CA PRO A 45 20.23 -49.72 -4.79
C PRO A 45 21.66 -49.57 -5.34
N GLY A 46 22.60 -50.39 -4.85
CA GLY A 46 23.97 -50.50 -5.40
C GLY A 46 25.12 -50.01 -4.52
N LEU A 47 24.91 -49.53 -3.29
CA LEU A 47 26.02 -49.28 -2.34
C LEU A 47 26.12 -50.39 -1.28
N ALA A 48 27.27 -51.06 -1.23
CA ALA A 48 27.59 -52.06 -0.22
C ALA A 48 27.58 -51.46 1.20
N ALA A 49 27.18 -52.29 2.17
CA ALA A 49 27.11 -51.96 3.58
C ALA A 49 28.51 -51.64 4.15
N HIS A 50 28.92 -50.38 4.10
CA HIS A 50 30.07 -49.86 4.85
C HIS A 50 29.62 -48.68 5.71
N ALA A 51 29.95 -48.76 7.01
CA ALA A 51 29.75 -47.78 8.09
C ALA A 51 28.51 -46.86 7.96
N ARG A 52 27.41 -47.19 8.67
CA ARG A 52 26.20 -46.36 8.74
C ARG A 52 26.54 -44.94 9.25
N THR A 53 26.75 -44.00 8.34
CA THR A 53 26.79 -42.57 8.63
C THR A 53 25.36 -42.08 8.83
N VAL A 54 25.12 -41.34 9.92
CA VAL A 54 23.82 -40.72 10.21
C VAL A 54 23.97 -39.22 10.02
N ASP A 55 23.35 -38.69 8.97
CA ASP A 55 23.32 -37.25 8.72
C ASP A 55 22.33 -36.59 9.70
N ARG A 56 22.68 -35.41 10.22
CA ARG A 56 21.92 -34.72 11.27
C ARG A 56 21.69 -33.26 10.95
N TRP A 57 20.51 -32.76 11.31
CA TRP A 57 20.12 -31.36 11.18
C TRP A 57 20.25 -30.61 12.51
N TYR A 58 20.78 -29.39 12.43
CA TYR A 58 20.92 -28.46 13.55
C TYR A 58 20.41 -27.06 13.17
N ALA A 59 19.75 -26.39 14.11
CA ALA A 59 19.56 -24.94 14.08
C ALA A 59 20.76 -24.25 14.76
N ILE A 60 21.30 -23.21 14.14
CA ILE A 60 22.45 -22.43 14.66
C ILE A 60 22.09 -20.95 14.67
N GLU A 61 22.51 -20.26 15.72
CA GLU A 61 22.39 -18.81 15.85
C GLU A 61 23.78 -18.17 15.99
N LEU A 62 24.01 -17.04 15.32
CA LEU A 62 25.32 -16.34 15.31
C LEU A 62 25.39 -15.22 16.37
N LYS A 63 26.57 -14.99 16.97
CA LYS A 63 26.78 -13.98 18.05
C LYS A 63 26.85 -12.52 17.60
N ASP A 64 27.43 -12.20 16.44
CA ASP A 64 27.67 -10.81 16.01
C ASP A 64 27.29 -10.60 14.53
N ASP A 65 26.52 -9.53 14.31
CA ASP A 65 26.07 -8.85 13.08
C ASP A 65 25.74 -9.67 11.81
N ALA A 66 24.46 -9.60 11.42
CA ALA A 66 24.05 -9.77 10.03
C ALA A 66 24.86 -8.81 9.14
N THR A 67 25.79 -9.33 8.35
CA THR A 67 26.69 -8.49 7.54
C THR A 67 26.10 -8.12 6.18
N HIS A 68 25.08 -8.84 5.73
CA HIS A 68 24.40 -8.63 4.44
C HIS A 68 22.91 -8.43 4.65
N GLU A 69 22.24 -7.67 3.78
CA GLU A 69 20.77 -7.50 3.85
C GLU A 69 20.01 -8.80 3.54
N ASN A 70 20.52 -9.66 2.65
CA ASN A 70 19.94 -10.94 2.28
C ASN A 70 20.43 -12.10 3.18
N ALA A 71 19.52 -12.92 3.72
CA ALA A 71 19.83 -14.07 4.58
C ALA A 71 20.61 -15.19 3.85
N TRP A 72 20.37 -15.36 2.54
CA TRP A 72 21.07 -16.34 1.72
C TRP A 72 22.54 -15.97 1.51
N ASP A 73 22.89 -14.69 1.43
CA ASP A 73 24.30 -14.27 1.32
C ASP A 73 25.13 -14.68 2.53
N ASP A 74 24.58 -14.53 3.75
CA ASP A 74 25.24 -15.01 4.96
C ASP A 74 25.30 -16.55 5.01
N ALA A 75 24.28 -17.25 4.51
CA ALA A 75 24.31 -18.73 4.42
C ALA A 75 25.42 -19.20 3.47
N HIS A 76 25.59 -18.55 2.32
CA HIS A 76 26.68 -18.85 1.37
C HIS A 76 28.06 -18.51 1.95
N VAL A 77 28.20 -17.41 2.69
CA VAL A 77 29.45 -17.07 3.41
C VAL A 77 29.76 -18.10 4.48
N PHE A 78 28.77 -18.48 5.30
CA PHE A 78 28.91 -19.49 6.33
C PHE A 78 29.34 -20.82 5.72
N PHE A 79 28.67 -21.26 4.64
CA PHE A 79 29.02 -22.49 3.92
C PHE A 79 30.48 -22.49 3.47
N ARG A 80 30.95 -21.41 2.83
CA ARG A 80 32.34 -21.29 2.36
C ARG A 80 33.36 -21.34 3.51
N ARG A 81 33.11 -20.62 4.60
CA ARG A 81 34.01 -20.61 5.77
C ARG A 81 34.06 -21.97 6.47
N ALA A 82 32.90 -22.59 6.67
CA ALA A 82 32.79 -23.91 7.25
C ALA A 82 33.48 -24.97 6.38
N ALA A 83 33.33 -24.89 5.05
CA ALA A 83 34.02 -25.78 4.12
C ALA A 83 35.55 -25.60 4.12
N GLN A 84 36.07 -24.38 4.31
CA GLN A 84 37.51 -24.11 4.40
C GLN A 84 38.14 -24.62 5.72
N GLY A 85 37.38 -24.62 6.82
CA GLY A 85 37.84 -25.08 8.13
C GLY A 85 37.76 -26.60 8.34
N MET A 86 37.17 -27.35 7.41
CA MET A 86 36.94 -28.79 7.52
C MET A 86 37.65 -29.54 6.39
N ALA A 87 38.75 -30.23 6.71
CA ALA A 87 39.46 -31.09 5.77
C ALA A 87 38.68 -32.37 5.37
N ASP A 88 37.49 -32.60 5.95
CA ASP A 88 36.58 -33.73 5.67
C ASP A 88 35.20 -33.18 5.28
N GLU A 89 34.61 -33.70 4.21
CA GLU A 89 33.27 -33.42 3.65
C GLU A 89 32.08 -33.66 4.64
N ARG A 90 32.04 -32.94 5.76
CA ARG A 90 31.01 -33.14 6.80
C ARG A 90 29.82 -32.20 6.65
N LEU A 91 29.96 -31.05 6.00
CA LEU A 91 28.83 -30.13 5.77
C LEU A 91 28.11 -30.48 4.46
N LEU A 92 26.83 -30.86 4.55
CA LEU A 92 26.07 -31.38 3.40
C LEU A 92 25.15 -30.35 2.73
N THR A 93 24.53 -29.48 3.53
CA THR A 93 23.73 -28.34 3.09
C THR A 93 23.51 -27.34 4.23
N ILE A 94 23.18 -26.10 3.88
CA ILE A 94 22.73 -25.04 4.79
C ILE A 94 21.63 -24.23 4.10
N GLU A 95 20.62 -23.85 4.86
CA GLU A 95 19.60 -22.89 4.42
C GLU A 95 19.29 -21.91 5.57
N PRO A 96 18.94 -20.65 5.29
CA PRO A 96 18.52 -19.73 6.34
C PRO A 96 17.22 -20.24 7.01
N ASP A 97 17.12 -20.12 8.34
CA ASP A 97 15.85 -20.36 9.03
C ASP A 97 14.99 -19.11 8.87
N ILE A 98 14.16 -19.08 7.83
CA ILE A 98 13.33 -17.92 7.46
C ILE A 98 11.98 -18.05 8.17
N GLU A 99 11.53 -16.96 8.80
CA GLU A 99 10.12 -16.82 9.18
C GLU A 99 9.29 -16.67 7.91
N GLN A 100 8.49 -17.69 7.63
CA GLN A 100 7.60 -17.75 6.49
C GLN A 100 6.51 -16.71 6.68
N ARG A 101 6.60 -15.58 5.95
CA ARG A 101 5.62 -14.49 5.94
C ARG A 101 5.04 -14.35 4.54
N TRP A 102 3.78 -14.77 4.36
CA TRP A 102 3.12 -14.81 3.05
C TRP A 102 2.39 -13.53 2.65
N TYR A 103 2.76 -12.41 3.27
CA TYR A 103 2.41 -11.07 2.81
C TYR A 103 3.63 -10.16 3.01
N PRO A 104 4.21 -9.50 1.97
CA PRO A 104 4.84 -8.21 2.23
C PRO A 104 3.75 -7.35 2.85
N GLN A 105 4.05 -6.66 3.96
CA GLN A 105 3.07 -5.89 4.73
C GLN A 105 2.07 -5.21 3.78
N ARG A 106 0.87 -5.78 3.65
CA ARG A 106 -0.31 -5.03 3.26
C ARG A 106 -0.33 -3.86 4.26
N PRO A 107 -0.46 -2.59 3.84
CA PRO A 107 -1.36 -1.76 4.60
C PRO A 107 -2.66 -2.54 4.56
N SER A 108 -2.97 -3.22 5.66
CA SER A 108 -4.27 -3.83 5.94
C SER A 108 -5.34 -3.14 5.12
N SER A 109 -6.07 -3.87 4.28
CA SER A 109 -7.26 -3.29 3.67
C SER A 109 -8.09 -2.66 4.80
N PRO A 110 -8.79 -1.53 4.54
CA PRO A 110 -9.72 -0.97 5.51
C PRO A 110 -10.63 -2.07 6.06
N THR A 111 -11.05 -3.01 5.21
CA THR A 111 -11.88 -4.17 5.56
C THR A 111 -11.22 -5.20 6.50
N ASP A 112 -9.95 -5.58 6.30
CA ASP A 112 -9.28 -6.58 7.18
C ASP A 112 -8.86 -5.98 8.53
N ARG A 113 -8.64 -4.65 8.60
CA ARG A 113 -8.41 -3.94 9.86
C ARG A 113 -9.72 -3.51 10.53
N GLU A 114 -10.82 -3.34 9.80
CA GLU A 114 -12.17 -3.02 10.32
C GLU A 114 -12.82 -4.23 11.00
N LEU A 115 -12.56 -5.45 10.55
CA LEU A 115 -12.99 -6.65 11.27
C LEU A 115 -12.19 -6.96 12.53
N ALA A 116 -10.99 -6.40 12.70
CA ALA A 116 -10.20 -6.53 13.94
C ALA A 116 -10.33 -5.34 14.91
N ALA A 117 -11.11 -4.30 14.56
CA ALA A 117 -11.30 -3.11 15.40
C ALA A 117 -12.77 -2.80 15.73
N ALA A 118 -13.72 -3.60 15.25
CA ALA A 118 -14.98 -3.79 15.96
C ALA A 118 -14.76 -4.92 16.97
N GLU A 119 -14.66 -4.62 18.26
CA GLU A 119 -15.03 -5.63 19.25
C GLU A 119 -16.53 -5.90 19.07
N LYS A 120 -16.84 -6.77 18.09
CA LYS A 120 -18.09 -7.52 18.10
C LYS A 120 -18.15 -8.21 19.46
N PRO A 121 -19.32 -8.27 20.13
CA PRO A 121 -19.42 -8.88 21.44
C PRO A 121 -18.76 -10.26 21.41
N ALA A 122 -17.86 -10.50 22.37
CA ALA A 122 -17.12 -11.75 22.48
C ALA A 122 -18.13 -12.91 22.34
N CYS A 123 -17.89 -13.79 21.35
CA CYS A 123 -18.73 -14.95 21.06
C CYS A 123 -20.11 -14.68 20.40
N THR A 124 -20.12 -13.94 19.30
CA THR A 124 -21.31 -13.83 18.41
C THR A 124 -21.21 -14.81 17.23
N PHE A 125 -22.26 -15.59 16.94
CA PHE A 125 -22.31 -16.53 15.81
C PHE A 125 -22.18 -15.82 14.46
N GLU A 126 -21.26 -16.27 13.62
CA GLU A 126 -21.16 -15.84 12.22
C GLU A 126 -21.81 -16.89 11.29
N PRO A 127 -22.83 -16.50 10.52
CA PRO A 127 -23.46 -17.38 9.56
C PRO A 127 -22.56 -17.61 8.34
N ALA A 128 -22.92 -18.62 7.52
CA ALA A 128 -22.30 -18.83 6.22
C ALA A 128 -22.42 -17.57 5.34
N ASP A 129 -21.39 -17.28 4.55
CA ASP A 129 -21.43 -16.19 3.58
C ASP A 129 -22.45 -16.53 2.47
N PRO A 130 -23.55 -15.75 2.34
CA PRO A 130 -24.61 -16.04 1.38
C PRO A 130 -24.17 -15.83 -0.08
N SER A 131 -23.04 -15.14 -0.32
CA SER A 131 -22.47 -14.95 -1.65
C SER A 131 -21.68 -16.16 -2.14
N LEU A 132 -21.35 -17.10 -1.24
CA LEU A 132 -20.56 -18.29 -1.54
C LEU A 132 -21.39 -19.58 -1.37
N PRO A 133 -21.14 -20.63 -2.19
CA PRO A 133 -21.88 -21.88 -2.04
C PRO A 133 -21.62 -22.54 -0.68
N GLY A 134 -22.67 -22.75 0.11
CA GLY A 134 -22.65 -23.51 1.36
C GLY A 134 -23.76 -24.57 1.39
N GLY A 135 -23.61 -25.56 2.27
CA GLY A 135 -24.67 -26.55 2.48
C GLY A 135 -25.83 -26.00 3.32
N LYS A 136 -26.98 -26.68 3.24
CA LYS A 136 -28.24 -26.25 3.88
C LYS A 136 -28.33 -26.58 5.36
N THR A 137 -27.46 -27.47 5.84
CA THR A 137 -27.44 -28.00 7.20
C THR A 137 -26.11 -27.68 7.87
N PHE A 138 -26.11 -27.63 9.19
CA PHE A 138 -24.87 -27.54 9.95
C PHE A 138 -24.04 -28.83 9.75
N ALA A 139 -22.72 -28.66 9.60
CA ALA A 139 -21.78 -29.74 9.29
C ALA A 139 -22.12 -30.55 8.01
N TRP A 140 -22.79 -29.92 7.04
CA TRP A 140 -23.20 -30.52 5.75
C TRP A 140 -22.09 -31.30 5.03
N HIS A 141 -20.84 -30.87 5.13
CA HIS A 141 -19.69 -31.48 4.46
C HIS A 141 -19.50 -32.97 4.81
N LEU A 142 -20.07 -33.45 5.92
CA LEU A 142 -20.01 -34.84 6.38
C LEU A 142 -21.03 -35.77 5.70
N ASP A 143 -22.08 -35.19 5.14
CA ASP A 143 -23.27 -35.91 4.70
C ASP A 143 -23.00 -36.75 3.44
N LYS A 144 -24.01 -37.58 3.12
CA LYS A 144 -23.96 -38.57 2.03
C LYS A 144 -23.66 -37.97 0.64
N ASP A 145 -24.07 -36.72 0.43
CA ASP A 145 -23.90 -36.02 -0.85
C ASP A 145 -22.48 -35.41 -0.96
N PHE A 146 -21.77 -35.28 0.16
CA PHE A 146 -20.47 -34.61 0.27
C PHE A 146 -19.36 -35.60 0.58
N THR A 147 -18.57 -35.46 1.67
CA THR A 147 -17.41 -36.35 1.91
C THR A 147 -17.77 -37.78 2.32
N ARG A 148 -19.02 -38.02 2.72
CA ARG A 148 -19.47 -39.30 3.31
C ARG A 148 -18.67 -39.73 4.55
N LEU A 149 -18.01 -38.78 5.24
CA LEU A 149 -17.27 -39.05 6.47
C LEU A 149 -18.19 -39.60 7.56
N ALA A 150 -19.43 -39.11 7.68
CA ALA A 150 -20.38 -39.64 8.66
C ALA A 150 -20.67 -41.13 8.45
N GLU A 151 -20.85 -41.55 7.19
CA GLU A 151 -21.05 -42.95 6.83
C GLU A 151 -19.79 -43.79 7.08
N ALA A 152 -18.62 -43.28 6.69
CA ALA A 152 -17.34 -43.95 6.89
C ALA A 152 -17.07 -44.25 8.38
N ARG A 153 -17.35 -43.28 9.27
CA ARG A 153 -17.26 -43.47 10.73
C ARG A 153 -18.13 -44.62 11.23
N GLY A 154 -19.32 -44.80 10.66
CA GLY A 154 -20.24 -45.89 11.03
C GLY A 154 -19.73 -47.28 10.66
N LYS A 155 -18.74 -47.38 9.76
CA LYS A 155 -18.12 -48.65 9.32
C LYS A 155 -16.85 -49.02 10.11
N VAL A 156 -16.42 -48.19 11.06
CA VAL A 156 -15.22 -48.41 11.87
C VAL A 156 -15.65 -48.56 13.33
N THR A 157 -15.21 -49.62 13.99
CA THR A 157 -15.51 -49.82 15.41
C THR A 157 -14.74 -48.82 16.29
N ALA A 158 -15.28 -48.54 17.48
CA ALA A 158 -14.60 -47.66 18.42
C ALA A 158 -13.19 -48.18 18.82
N ALA A 159 -13.03 -49.51 18.91
CA ALA A 159 -11.74 -50.12 19.19
C ALA A 159 -10.74 -49.91 18.05
N GLU A 160 -11.17 -50.06 16.80
CA GLU A 160 -10.34 -49.80 15.62
C GLU A 160 -9.91 -48.32 15.56
N ALA A 161 -10.86 -47.40 15.71
CA ALA A 161 -10.60 -45.97 15.61
C ALA A 161 -9.63 -45.46 16.69
N ARG A 162 -9.77 -45.93 17.94
CA ARG A 162 -8.92 -45.51 19.08
C ARG A 162 -7.47 -45.97 18.99
N ARG A 163 -7.13 -46.87 18.07
CA ARG A 163 -5.74 -47.29 17.81
C ARG A 163 -4.97 -46.30 16.95
N ILE A 164 -5.69 -45.44 16.21
CA ILE A 164 -5.08 -44.51 15.27
C ILE A 164 -4.69 -43.24 16.00
N LYS A 165 -3.41 -42.87 15.88
CA LYS A 165 -2.87 -41.64 16.43
C LYS A 165 -2.68 -40.59 15.33
N ILE A 166 -3.30 -39.43 15.50
CA ILE A 166 -3.23 -38.30 14.57
C ILE A 166 -2.41 -37.17 15.19
N ALA A 167 -1.35 -36.76 14.52
CA ALA A 167 -0.60 -35.54 14.82
C ALA A 167 -1.26 -34.35 14.13
N HIS A 168 -1.73 -33.38 14.92
CA HIS A 168 -2.33 -32.14 14.41
C HIS A 168 -1.33 -30.99 14.57
N LEU A 169 -0.72 -30.59 13.44
CA LEU A 169 0.29 -29.53 13.40
C LEU A 169 -0.39 -28.21 13.03
N ASP A 170 -0.61 -27.33 13.99
CA ASP A 170 -1.35 -26.08 13.78
C ASP A 170 -0.98 -24.96 14.78
N THR A 171 -1.82 -23.93 14.94
CA THR A 171 -1.61 -22.78 15.86
C THR A 171 -1.85 -23.12 17.33
N GLY A 172 -2.27 -24.35 17.62
CA GLY A 172 -2.59 -24.85 18.95
C GLY A 172 -4.02 -25.39 19.02
N PHE A 173 -4.54 -25.54 20.22
CA PHE A 173 -5.92 -26.00 20.46
C PHE A 173 -6.55 -25.28 21.66
N ASP A 174 -7.88 -25.36 21.76
CA ASP A 174 -8.67 -24.84 22.86
C ASP A 174 -9.20 -26.03 23.69
N PRO A 175 -8.68 -26.27 24.91
CA PRO A 175 -9.12 -27.37 25.75
C PRO A 175 -10.55 -27.18 26.29
N ASP A 176 -11.04 -25.94 26.37
CA ASP A 176 -12.32 -25.61 26.97
C ASP A 176 -13.48 -25.62 25.96
N HIS A 177 -13.17 -25.61 24.66
CA HIS A 177 -14.15 -25.63 23.59
C HIS A 177 -14.86 -27.00 23.48
N VAL A 178 -16.17 -27.01 23.24
CA VAL A 178 -16.99 -28.25 23.15
C VAL A 178 -16.57 -29.19 22.03
N THR A 179 -15.89 -28.66 21.02
CA THR A 179 -15.35 -29.48 19.91
C THR A 179 -13.99 -30.09 20.24
N CYS A 180 -13.36 -29.80 21.38
CA CYS A 180 -12.08 -30.41 21.75
C CYS A 180 -12.20 -31.95 21.71
N PRO A 181 -11.37 -32.67 20.93
CA PRO A 181 -11.44 -34.11 20.75
C PRO A 181 -11.53 -34.89 22.07
N GLU A 182 -12.40 -35.90 22.12
CA GLU A 182 -12.63 -36.74 23.30
C GLU A 182 -11.35 -37.51 23.72
N HIS A 183 -10.53 -37.90 22.75
CA HIS A 183 -9.31 -38.69 22.95
C HIS A 183 -8.04 -37.89 22.68
N MET A 184 -8.00 -36.66 23.21
CA MET A 184 -6.82 -35.81 23.19
C MET A 184 -5.70 -36.37 24.08
N LEU A 185 -4.53 -36.63 23.52
CA LEU A 185 -3.33 -37.06 24.24
C LEU A 185 -2.54 -35.85 24.74
N ALA A 186 -3.12 -35.11 25.70
CA ALA A 186 -2.53 -33.88 26.23
C ALA A 186 -1.14 -34.06 26.85
N ALA A 187 -0.78 -35.27 27.32
CA ALA A 187 0.56 -35.57 27.84
C ALA A 187 1.64 -35.61 26.75
N GLU A 188 1.25 -35.88 25.50
CA GLU A 188 2.14 -35.92 24.34
C GLU A 188 2.15 -34.58 23.58
N GLN A 189 1.40 -33.57 24.01
CA GLN A 189 1.35 -32.27 23.35
C GLN A 189 2.73 -31.58 23.32
N ARG A 190 2.96 -30.75 22.30
CA ARG A 190 4.25 -30.07 22.13
C ARG A 190 4.10 -28.71 21.48
N ASN A 191 4.83 -27.73 21.97
CA ASN A 191 4.97 -26.41 21.36
C ASN A 191 6.41 -26.18 20.92
N PHE A 192 6.55 -25.85 19.64
CA PHE A 192 7.83 -25.54 19.00
C PHE A 192 7.97 -24.04 18.69
N VAL A 193 6.95 -23.22 18.94
CA VAL A 193 7.02 -21.78 18.68
C VAL A 193 8.06 -21.13 19.62
N PRO A 194 9.09 -20.46 19.07
CA PRO A 194 10.11 -19.83 19.89
C PRO A 194 9.59 -18.54 20.54
N ASP A 195 10.06 -18.26 21.76
CA ASP A 195 9.90 -16.99 22.47
C ASP A 195 8.45 -16.49 22.62
N ASP A 196 7.46 -17.39 22.63
CA ASP A 196 6.03 -17.05 22.71
C ASP A 196 5.45 -17.05 24.14
N GLY A 197 6.31 -17.27 25.14
CA GLY A 197 5.94 -17.27 26.55
C GLY A 197 5.22 -18.54 27.04
N GLN A 198 4.98 -19.52 26.17
CA GLN A 198 4.44 -20.83 26.58
C GLN A 198 5.53 -21.86 26.83
N ALA A 199 5.25 -22.82 27.72
CA ALA A 199 6.15 -23.93 27.95
C ALA A 199 6.24 -24.82 26.69
N PRO A 200 7.38 -25.46 26.39
CA PRO A 200 7.47 -26.41 25.28
C PRO A 200 6.49 -27.58 25.39
N SER A 201 6.00 -27.91 26.58
CA SER A 201 4.99 -28.95 26.82
C SER A 201 3.55 -28.43 26.76
N ASP A 202 3.32 -27.19 26.33
CA ASP A 202 2.00 -26.54 26.31
C ASP A 202 1.67 -26.07 24.89
N ALA A 203 0.81 -26.83 24.20
CA ALA A 203 0.39 -26.57 22.83
C ALA A 203 -0.93 -25.79 22.75
N ARG A 204 -1.42 -25.23 23.86
CA ARG A 204 -2.67 -24.45 23.87
C ARG A 204 -2.53 -23.18 23.02
N ASP A 205 -3.59 -22.78 22.35
CA ASP A 205 -3.62 -21.49 21.65
C ASP A 205 -3.81 -20.37 22.69
N PRO A 206 -2.86 -19.42 22.85
CA PRO A 206 -2.94 -18.39 23.89
C PRO A 206 -3.97 -17.29 23.56
N GLY A 207 -4.56 -17.30 22.37
CA GLY A 207 -5.50 -16.25 21.96
C GLY A 207 -4.86 -14.88 21.78
N SER A 208 -3.54 -14.79 21.60
CA SER A 208 -2.85 -13.51 21.43
C SER A 208 -3.33 -12.79 20.16
N ARG A 209 -4.09 -11.70 20.32
CA ARG A 209 -4.66 -10.90 19.23
C ARG A 209 -3.67 -9.82 18.78
N GLY A 210 -3.46 -9.70 17.47
CA GLY A 210 -2.57 -8.72 16.86
C GLY A 210 -2.61 -8.80 15.32
N ILE A 211 -2.13 -7.76 14.63
CA ILE A 211 -2.11 -7.71 13.16
C ILE A 211 -1.30 -8.89 12.62
N LEU A 212 -1.88 -9.66 11.69
CA LEU A 212 -1.35 -10.88 11.07
C LEU A 212 -1.24 -12.14 11.97
N ARG A 213 -1.76 -12.11 13.21
CA ARG A 213 -1.94 -13.32 14.03
C ARG A 213 -3.32 -13.91 13.78
N ASN A 214 -3.41 -15.23 13.54
CA ASN A 214 -4.68 -15.96 13.36
C ASN A 214 -4.94 -16.88 14.57
N PRO A 215 -5.16 -16.32 15.78
CA PRO A 215 -5.50 -17.13 16.94
C PRO A 215 -6.82 -17.86 16.67
N GLY A 216 -6.88 -19.14 17.00
CA GLY A 216 -8.08 -19.96 16.85
C GLY A 216 -8.19 -20.77 15.56
N HIS A 217 -7.21 -20.69 14.66
CA HIS A 217 -7.17 -21.52 13.45
C HIS A 217 -7.05 -23.02 13.79
N GLY A 218 -6.11 -23.40 14.66
CA GLY A 218 -5.93 -24.78 15.12
C GLY A 218 -7.17 -25.41 15.77
N PRO A 219 -7.84 -24.75 16.74
CA PRO A 219 -9.12 -25.23 17.27
C PRO A 219 -10.17 -25.50 16.19
N ALA A 220 -10.26 -24.67 15.16
CA ALA A 220 -11.23 -24.83 14.09
C ALA A 220 -10.92 -26.00 13.14
N THR A 221 -9.66 -26.15 12.72
CA THR A 221 -9.26 -27.30 11.87
C THR A 221 -9.34 -28.61 12.64
N LEU A 222 -9.03 -28.58 13.94
CA LEU A 222 -9.17 -29.70 14.85
C LEU A 222 -10.64 -30.14 15.03
N ALA A 223 -11.57 -29.18 15.06
CA ALA A 223 -13.01 -29.45 15.12
C ALA A 223 -13.50 -30.22 13.89
N LEU A 224 -13.03 -29.87 12.69
CA LEU A 224 -13.32 -30.60 11.45
C LEU A 224 -12.63 -31.99 11.42
N LEU A 225 -11.44 -32.12 12.00
CA LEU A 225 -10.65 -33.34 12.00
C LEU A 225 -11.22 -34.41 12.94
N ALA A 226 -11.39 -34.06 14.22
CA ALA A 226 -11.72 -35.01 15.29
C ALA A 226 -12.61 -34.39 16.38
N GLY A 227 -13.36 -33.34 16.03
CA GLY A 227 -14.25 -32.66 16.94
C GLY A 227 -15.26 -33.57 17.63
N ASN A 228 -15.45 -33.33 18.92
CA ASN A 228 -16.30 -34.13 19.82
C ASN A 228 -17.81 -33.93 19.55
N LYS A 229 -18.65 -34.55 20.38
CA LYS A 229 -20.11 -34.42 20.35
C LYS A 229 -20.54 -32.99 20.66
N VAL A 230 -21.18 -32.36 19.67
CA VAL A 230 -21.76 -31.03 19.78
C VAL A 230 -23.28 -31.17 19.86
N SER A 231 -23.87 -30.57 20.90
CA SER A 231 -25.32 -30.54 21.07
C SER A 231 -26.01 -29.69 20.00
N SER A 232 -27.28 -29.99 19.73
CA SER A 232 -28.12 -29.11 18.91
C SER A 232 -28.22 -27.73 19.54
N ASP A 233 -28.13 -26.70 18.70
CA ASP A 233 -28.26 -25.28 19.06
C ASP A 233 -29.18 -24.61 18.02
N PRO A 234 -29.95 -23.56 18.36
CA PRO A 234 -30.76 -22.83 17.39
C PRO A 234 -30.01 -22.36 16.13
N HIS A 235 -28.70 -22.11 16.23
CA HIS A 235 -27.85 -21.76 15.10
C HIS A 235 -27.44 -22.97 14.24
N TYR A 236 -27.51 -24.20 14.76
CA TYR A 236 -27.07 -25.43 14.10
C TYR A 236 -28.23 -26.13 13.39
N VAL A 237 -28.74 -25.47 12.36
CA VAL A 237 -29.92 -25.90 11.60
C VAL A 237 -29.75 -27.34 11.10
N GLY A 238 -30.71 -28.19 11.47
CA GLY A 238 -30.74 -29.61 11.07
C GLY A 238 -29.76 -30.52 11.83
N TRP A 239 -29.00 -30.00 12.79
CA TRP A 239 -28.06 -30.79 13.58
C TRP A 239 -28.72 -31.44 14.79
N GLN A 240 -28.50 -32.74 14.93
CA GLN A 240 -28.77 -33.46 16.17
C GLN A 240 -27.46 -33.68 16.91
N THR A 241 -27.53 -33.86 18.23
CA THR A 241 -26.34 -34.10 19.06
C THR A 241 -25.51 -35.25 18.51
N ASN A 242 -24.37 -34.94 17.91
CA ASN A 242 -23.49 -35.90 17.23
C ASN A 242 -22.05 -35.38 17.19
N ASN A 243 -21.11 -36.26 16.83
CA ASN A 243 -19.71 -35.92 16.65
C ASN A 243 -19.50 -35.01 15.42
N LEU A 244 -18.83 -33.89 15.64
CA LEU A 244 -18.53 -32.95 14.56
C LEU A 244 -17.41 -33.47 13.63
N GLY A 245 -16.24 -33.82 14.17
CA GLY A 245 -15.07 -34.05 13.32
C GLY A 245 -15.03 -35.42 12.65
N GLY A 246 -14.33 -35.48 11.50
CA GLY A 246 -14.16 -36.63 10.62
C GLY A 246 -13.80 -37.96 11.29
N ALA A 247 -12.88 -37.93 12.27
CA ALA A 247 -12.37 -39.09 12.99
C ALA A 247 -12.41 -38.83 14.51
N PRO A 248 -13.60 -38.72 15.12
CA PRO A 248 -13.78 -38.19 16.47
C PRO A 248 -13.28 -39.15 17.57
N LEU A 249 -13.11 -40.44 17.23
CA LEU A 249 -12.63 -41.48 18.13
C LEU A 249 -11.13 -41.79 17.98
N ALA A 250 -10.42 -41.12 17.07
CA ALA A 250 -8.98 -41.26 16.96
C ALA A 250 -8.26 -40.56 18.13
N GLN A 251 -7.08 -41.05 18.49
CA GLN A 251 -6.20 -40.34 19.42
C GLN A 251 -5.60 -39.13 18.73
N VAL A 252 -5.65 -37.95 19.35
CA VAL A 252 -5.11 -36.73 18.74
C VAL A 252 -4.01 -36.12 19.60
N VAL A 253 -2.89 -35.76 18.98
CA VAL A 253 -1.77 -35.05 19.63
C VAL A 253 -1.66 -33.65 19.02
N PRO A 254 -1.90 -32.58 19.79
CA PRO A 254 -1.76 -31.23 19.30
C PRO A 254 -0.28 -30.83 19.34
N ILE A 255 0.23 -30.42 18.18
CA ILE A 255 1.62 -29.99 17.99
C ILE A 255 1.59 -28.55 17.47
N ARG A 256 1.92 -27.61 18.33
CA ARG A 256 1.89 -26.19 18.01
C ARG A 256 3.19 -25.78 17.34
N VAL A 257 3.12 -25.41 16.06
CA VAL A 257 4.29 -25.06 15.22
C VAL A 257 4.28 -23.60 14.75
N ALA A 258 3.17 -22.89 14.98
CA ALA A 258 2.94 -21.55 14.45
C ALA A 258 2.12 -20.67 15.41
N THR A 259 2.22 -19.34 15.24
CA THR A 259 1.29 -18.37 15.85
C THR A 259 0.20 -17.91 14.87
N SER A 260 0.40 -18.17 13.57
CA SER A 260 -0.52 -17.92 12.47
C SER A 260 -0.14 -18.81 11.29
N VAL A 261 -1.09 -19.12 10.41
CA VAL A 261 -0.85 -19.91 9.19
C VAL A 261 0.10 -19.25 8.18
N VAL A 262 0.43 -17.97 8.41
CA VAL A 262 1.41 -17.19 7.64
C VAL A 262 2.53 -16.61 8.51
N HIS A 263 2.70 -17.10 9.75
CA HIS A 263 3.81 -16.77 10.65
C HIS A 263 4.32 -18.02 11.37
N PHE A 264 5.31 -18.67 10.75
CA PHE A 264 6.00 -19.82 11.32
C PHE A 264 7.44 -19.90 10.79
N TRP A 265 8.30 -20.59 11.52
CA TRP A 265 9.70 -20.77 11.11
C TRP A 265 9.85 -22.08 10.37
N THR A 266 10.86 -22.15 9.50
CA THR A 266 11.12 -23.36 8.74
C THR A 266 11.51 -24.51 9.69
N SER A 267 12.27 -24.19 10.75
CA SER A 267 12.60 -25.14 11.82
C SER A 267 11.38 -25.75 12.54
N THR A 268 10.37 -24.95 12.90
CA THR A 268 9.28 -25.40 13.78
C THR A 268 8.38 -26.45 13.12
N VAL A 269 8.14 -26.32 11.81
CA VAL A 269 7.40 -27.33 11.04
C VAL A 269 8.15 -28.65 11.00
N ALA A 270 9.47 -28.62 10.72
CA ALA A 270 10.28 -29.84 10.68
C ALA A 270 10.34 -30.56 12.03
N GLU A 271 10.45 -29.79 13.11
CA GLU A 271 10.39 -30.31 14.47
C GLU A 271 9.05 -30.97 14.78
N GLY A 272 7.96 -30.36 14.30
CA GLY A 272 6.62 -30.97 14.38
C GLY A 272 6.55 -32.32 13.66
N PHE A 273 7.06 -32.42 12.42
CA PHE A 273 7.10 -33.69 11.68
C PHE A 273 7.99 -34.73 12.37
N ALA A 274 9.17 -34.32 12.82
CA ALA A 274 10.10 -35.20 13.53
C ALA A 274 9.49 -35.73 14.83
N TYR A 275 8.77 -34.89 15.56
CA TYR A 275 8.07 -35.27 16.78
C TYR A 275 6.87 -36.18 16.50
N ALA A 276 6.06 -35.89 15.47
CA ALA A 276 4.96 -36.74 15.04
C ALA A 276 5.44 -38.16 14.68
N HIS A 277 6.58 -38.26 13.99
CA HIS A 277 7.24 -39.54 13.73
C HIS A 277 7.72 -40.20 15.03
N ALA A 278 8.37 -39.45 15.93
CA ALA A 278 8.91 -39.98 17.18
C ALA A 278 7.84 -40.55 18.13
N ILE A 279 6.65 -39.94 18.17
CA ILE A 279 5.51 -40.43 18.96
C ILE A 279 4.70 -41.53 18.25
N GLY A 280 5.13 -41.90 17.03
CA GLY A 280 4.53 -42.97 16.23
C GLY A 280 3.12 -42.62 15.72
N ALA A 281 2.89 -41.39 15.29
CA ALA A 281 1.64 -40.98 14.65
C ALA A 281 1.40 -41.75 13.34
N ASP A 282 0.15 -42.14 13.09
CA ASP A 282 -0.29 -42.81 11.87
C ASP A 282 -0.66 -41.80 10.77
N VAL A 283 -1.22 -40.65 11.18
CA VAL A 283 -1.65 -39.58 10.27
C VAL A 283 -1.13 -38.25 10.78
N LEU A 284 -0.68 -37.40 9.86
CA LEU A 284 -0.32 -36.01 10.11
C LEU A 284 -1.25 -35.09 9.32
N SER A 285 -1.89 -34.15 10.03
CA SER A 285 -2.72 -33.09 9.44
C SER A 285 -2.06 -31.74 9.69
N MET A 286 -1.82 -30.98 8.63
CA MET A 286 -1.21 -29.63 8.71
C MET A 286 -1.91 -28.65 7.77
N SER A 287 -2.69 -27.73 8.34
CA SER A 287 -3.48 -26.76 7.59
C SER A 287 -2.74 -25.43 7.33
N MET A 288 -1.47 -25.51 6.95
CA MET A 288 -0.64 -24.36 6.55
C MET A 288 0.48 -24.81 5.59
N GLY A 289 1.17 -23.86 4.96
CA GLY A 289 2.27 -24.17 4.06
C GLY A 289 3.09 -22.95 3.68
N GLY A 290 4.29 -23.18 3.15
CA GLY A 290 5.26 -22.15 2.81
C GLY A 290 6.27 -22.55 1.74
N LEU A 291 7.47 -21.99 1.84
CA LEU A 291 8.53 -22.12 0.84
C LEU A 291 9.23 -23.50 0.91
N PRO A 292 9.86 -23.97 -0.19
CA PRO A 292 10.62 -25.22 -0.16
C PRO A 292 11.80 -25.16 0.81
N SER A 293 12.05 -26.28 1.48
CA SER A 293 13.12 -26.47 2.46
C SER A 293 13.68 -27.89 2.36
N ALA A 294 15.00 -28.02 2.33
CA ALA A 294 15.66 -29.33 2.33
C ALA A 294 15.43 -30.08 3.65
N LEU A 295 15.33 -29.36 4.76
CA LEU A 295 14.95 -29.94 6.05
C LEU A 295 13.53 -30.53 6.01
N TRP A 296 12.56 -29.84 5.39
CA TRP A 296 11.20 -30.37 5.25
C TRP A 296 11.14 -31.61 4.38
N ALA A 297 11.93 -31.66 3.29
CA ALA A 297 12.01 -32.85 2.44
C ALA A 297 12.49 -34.08 3.23
N ASP A 298 13.54 -33.94 4.04
CA ASP A 298 14.04 -35.02 4.91
C ASP A 298 13.02 -35.43 5.97
N ALA A 299 12.29 -34.46 6.56
CA ALA A 299 11.24 -34.72 7.55
C ALA A 299 10.06 -35.50 6.94
N VAL A 300 9.58 -35.09 5.76
CA VAL A 300 8.53 -35.78 4.99
C VAL A 300 8.99 -37.18 4.57
N ASN A 301 10.23 -37.31 4.10
CA ASN A 301 10.78 -38.61 3.72
C ASN A 301 10.81 -39.56 4.91
N LYS A 302 11.31 -39.13 6.07
CA LYS A 302 11.36 -39.94 7.28
C LYS A 302 9.97 -40.36 7.76
N ALA A 303 9.01 -39.44 7.74
CA ALA A 303 7.61 -39.69 8.05
C ALA A 303 6.99 -40.76 7.12
N TYR A 304 7.16 -40.58 5.81
CA TYR A 304 6.67 -41.52 4.79
C TYR A 304 7.24 -42.93 4.97
N GLU A 305 8.55 -43.05 5.18
CA GLU A 305 9.19 -44.35 5.34
C GLU A 305 8.70 -45.11 6.58
N SER A 306 8.21 -44.39 7.59
CA SER A 306 7.57 -44.99 8.78
C SER A 306 6.10 -45.37 8.60
N GLY A 307 5.53 -45.15 7.41
CA GLY A 307 4.14 -45.47 7.11
C GLY A 307 3.12 -44.43 7.60
N MET A 308 3.56 -43.21 7.91
CA MET A 308 2.68 -42.10 8.27
C MET A 308 2.04 -41.48 7.02
N VAL A 309 0.72 -41.31 7.01
CA VAL A 309 0.00 -40.58 5.95
C VAL A 309 0.01 -39.09 6.29
N MET A 310 0.51 -38.26 5.39
CA MET A 310 0.59 -36.81 5.58
C MET A 310 -0.39 -36.10 4.66
N VAL A 311 -1.19 -35.20 5.23
CA VAL A 311 -2.14 -34.36 4.50
C VAL A 311 -1.88 -32.90 4.85
N CYS A 312 -1.58 -32.09 3.85
CA CYS A 312 -1.27 -30.68 4.03
C CYS A 312 -2.09 -29.79 3.09
N ALA A 313 -2.44 -28.60 3.55
CA ALA A 313 -3.20 -27.62 2.78
C ALA A 313 -2.47 -27.24 1.49
N ALA A 314 -3.20 -27.21 0.36
CA ALA A 314 -2.64 -26.77 -0.91
C ALA A 314 -2.21 -25.29 -0.89
N GLY A 315 -2.74 -24.48 0.02
CA GLY A 315 -2.54 -23.04 0.08
C GLY A 315 -3.78 -22.27 -0.40
N ASN A 316 -3.78 -20.97 -0.18
CA ASN A 316 -4.87 -20.09 -0.61
C ASN A 316 -4.31 -18.87 -1.32
N ASN A 317 -5.12 -18.29 -2.20
CA ASN A 317 -4.78 -17.10 -2.95
C ASN A 317 -5.97 -16.14 -3.06
N TYR A 318 -5.68 -14.88 -3.37
CA TYR A 318 -6.64 -13.87 -3.78
C TYR A 318 -6.27 -13.48 -5.20
N SER A 319 -7.06 -13.92 -6.18
CA SER A 319 -6.81 -13.64 -7.59
C SER A 319 -5.38 -14.02 -8.04
N GLY A 320 -4.88 -15.15 -7.53
CA GLY A 320 -3.55 -15.69 -7.83
C GLY A 320 -2.41 -15.21 -6.92
N PHE A 321 -2.65 -14.31 -5.96
CA PHE A 321 -1.65 -13.87 -4.98
C PHE A 321 -1.81 -14.57 -3.62
N PRO A 322 -0.72 -15.01 -2.95
CA PRO A 322 0.68 -14.85 -3.33
C PRO A 322 1.15 -15.83 -4.42
N THR A 323 0.51 -16.99 -4.52
CA THR A 323 0.64 -17.92 -5.64
C THR A 323 -0.65 -18.73 -5.76
N ARG A 324 -1.05 -19.09 -6.98
CA ARG A 324 -2.14 -20.05 -7.22
C ARG A 324 -1.67 -21.51 -7.11
N GLU A 325 -0.36 -21.77 -7.11
CA GLU A 325 0.21 -23.11 -7.08
C GLU A 325 0.21 -23.74 -5.69
N ILE A 326 0.19 -25.08 -5.62
CA ILE A 326 0.30 -25.84 -4.36
C ILE A 326 1.61 -25.50 -3.63
N VAL A 327 1.52 -25.06 -2.36
CA VAL A 327 2.68 -24.71 -1.52
C VAL A 327 3.32 -25.91 -0.81
N TRP A 328 4.50 -25.75 -0.21
CA TRP A 328 5.18 -26.82 0.55
C TRP A 328 4.66 -26.88 1.99
N PRO A 329 4.67 -28.04 2.67
CA PRO A 329 5.10 -29.36 2.20
C PRO A 329 4.03 -30.09 1.37
N ALA A 330 2.83 -29.54 1.16
CA ALA A 330 1.79 -30.17 0.33
C ALA A 330 2.29 -30.48 -1.10
N ARG A 331 3.27 -29.71 -1.58
CA ARG A 331 3.94 -29.87 -2.88
C ARG A 331 4.88 -31.08 -3.00
N PHE A 332 5.25 -31.74 -1.90
CA PHE A 332 6.03 -32.98 -1.95
C PHE A 332 5.18 -34.16 -2.40
N GLU A 333 5.74 -35.08 -3.19
CA GLU A 333 4.99 -36.20 -3.77
C GLU A 333 4.52 -37.19 -2.71
N ARG A 334 5.28 -37.35 -1.62
CA ARG A 334 4.91 -38.18 -0.47
C ARG A 334 3.83 -37.56 0.41
N VAL A 335 3.37 -36.34 0.12
CA VAL A 335 2.28 -35.65 0.83
C VAL A 335 1.02 -35.56 -0.03
N ILE A 336 -0.15 -35.79 0.57
CA ILE A 336 -1.44 -35.52 -0.08
C ILE A 336 -1.72 -34.03 0.00
N ALA A 337 -1.81 -33.36 -1.16
CA ALA A 337 -2.18 -31.96 -1.22
C ALA A 337 -3.71 -31.80 -1.15
N ALA A 338 -4.20 -31.07 -0.15
CA ALA A 338 -5.62 -30.83 0.04
C ALA A 338 -6.09 -29.58 -0.71
N CYS A 339 -6.75 -29.78 -1.85
CA CYS A 339 -7.41 -28.74 -2.64
C CYS A 339 -8.85 -28.48 -2.14
N GLY A 340 -9.44 -27.35 -2.55
CA GLY A 340 -10.79 -26.96 -2.15
C GLY A 340 -11.86 -27.20 -3.21
N VAL A 341 -13.04 -27.68 -2.80
CA VAL A 341 -14.25 -27.77 -3.63
C VAL A 341 -15.45 -27.16 -2.91
N MET A 342 -16.29 -26.41 -3.61
CA MET A 342 -17.45 -25.73 -3.03
C MET A 342 -18.66 -26.65 -2.92
N ALA A 343 -19.68 -26.25 -2.15
CA ALA A 343 -20.91 -27.03 -1.96
C ALA A 343 -21.68 -27.34 -3.27
N ASN A 344 -21.46 -26.54 -4.31
CA ASN A 344 -22.00 -26.76 -5.66
C ASN A 344 -21.11 -27.69 -6.53
N MET A 345 -20.15 -28.39 -5.93
CA MET A 345 -19.18 -29.30 -6.56
C MET A 345 -18.15 -28.64 -7.50
N ARG A 346 -18.14 -27.32 -7.63
CA ARG A 346 -17.13 -26.61 -8.43
C ARG A 346 -15.83 -26.40 -7.65
N PRO A 347 -14.67 -26.38 -8.32
CA PRO A 347 -13.41 -26.01 -7.67
C PRO A 347 -13.52 -24.70 -6.91
N TYR A 348 -12.85 -24.59 -5.76
CA TYR A 348 -12.80 -23.37 -4.94
C TYR A 348 -11.88 -22.31 -5.60
N TYR A 349 -12.29 -21.85 -6.78
CA TYR A 349 -11.53 -20.97 -7.65
C TYR A 349 -12.48 -20.19 -8.58
N ASN A 350 -11.97 -19.18 -9.27
CA ASN A 350 -12.74 -18.29 -10.16
C ASN A 350 -13.84 -17.51 -9.41
N LEU A 351 -13.48 -16.99 -8.23
CA LEU A 351 -14.34 -16.16 -7.38
C LEU A 351 -14.08 -14.66 -7.61
N PRO A 352 -15.04 -13.77 -7.27
CA PRO A 352 -14.89 -12.32 -7.42
C PRO A 352 -13.61 -11.74 -6.80
N LEU A 353 -13.18 -10.58 -7.29
CA LEU A 353 -12.01 -9.87 -6.77
C LEU A 353 -12.16 -9.62 -5.26
N GLY A 354 -11.11 -9.92 -4.50
CA GLY A 354 -11.11 -9.79 -3.03
C GLY A 354 -11.60 -11.02 -2.26
N VAL A 355 -12.09 -12.07 -2.94
CA VAL A 355 -12.51 -13.33 -2.30
C VAL A 355 -11.35 -14.35 -2.28
N MET A 356 -11.17 -15.03 -1.14
CA MET A 356 -10.18 -16.10 -0.97
C MET A 356 -10.51 -17.30 -1.86
N GLN A 357 -9.50 -17.89 -2.49
CA GLN A 357 -9.57 -19.05 -3.37
C GLN A 357 -8.55 -20.10 -2.93
N GLY A 358 -8.78 -21.36 -3.26
CA GLY A 358 -7.84 -22.45 -3.02
C GLY A 358 -6.78 -22.53 -4.10
N ASN A 359 -5.57 -22.93 -3.71
CA ASN A 359 -4.49 -23.22 -4.64
C ASN A 359 -4.68 -24.59 -5.30
N TYR A 360 -4.19 -24.71 -6.53
CA TYR A 360 -4.13 -25.95 -7.28
C TYR A 360 -2.93 -25.95 -8.23
N GLY A 361 -2.60 -27.11 -8.77
CA GLY A 361 -1.52 -27.29 -9.73
C GLY A 361 -0.12 -27.02 -9.15
N PRO A 362 0.89 -26.99 -10.04
CA PRO A 362 0.95 -27.41 -11.43
C PRO A 362 0.46 -28.82 -11.72
N PRO A 363 0.18 -29.09 -13.00
CA PRO A 363 -0.29 -30.39 -13.49
C PRO A 363 0.53 -31.57 -12.97
N GLY A 364 1.86 -31.42 -12.92
CA GLY A 364 2.77 -32.45 -12.42
C GLY A 364 2.51 -32.90 -10.98
N LYS A 365 1.93 -32.05 -10.12
CA LYS A 365 1.62 -32.39 -8.72
C LYS A 365 0.19 -32.91 -8.52
N MET A 366 -0.72 -32.67 -9.47
CA MET A 366 -2.14 -32.95 -9.27
C MET A 366 -2.47 -34.44 -9.14
N HIS A 367 -1.56 -35.32 -9.57
CA HIS A 367 -1.68 -36.77 -9.39
C HIS A 367 -1.58 -37.23 -7.92
N THR A 368 -1.07 -36.38 -7.02
CA THR A 368 -1.01 -36.60 -5.56
C THR A 368 -1.81 -35.54 -4.78
N ALA A 369 -2.74 -34.85 -5.46
CA ALA A 369 -3.69 -33.91 -4.86
C ALA A 369 -5.11 -34.50 -4.79
N MET A 370 -5.92 -34.02 -3.84
CA MET A 370 -7.33 -34.41 -3.66
C MET A 370 -8.13 -33.23 -3.11
N ALA A 371 -9.40 -33.12 -3.51
CA ALA A 371 -10.27 -32.05 -3.04
C ALA A 371 -11.23 -32.48 -1.92
N ALA A 372 -11.47 -31.57 -0.96
CA ALA A 372 -12.55 -31.67 0.03
C ALA A 372 -13.21 -30.30 0.24
N PHE A 373 -14.31 -30.28 1.00
CA PHE A 373 -15.27 -29.18 0.92
C PHE A 373 -14.84 -27.89 1.64
N THR A 374 -14.99 -26.75 0.96
CA THR A 374 -14.74 -25.36 1.41
C THR A 374 -15.31 -24.39 0.35
N PRO A 375 -15.78 -23.17 0.68
CA PRO A 375 -15.87 -22.52 1.98
C PRO A 375 -17.19 -22.85 2.69
N ASN A 376 -17.61 -22.04 3.66
CA ASN A 376 -18.85 -22.18 4.42
C ASN A 376 -18.97 -23.51 5.18
N THR A 377 -17.85 -23.99 5.72
CA THR A 377 -17.80 -25.15 6.63
C THR A 377 -17.85 -24.71 8.10
N THR A 378 -18.02 -25.66 9.02
CA THR A 378 -18.07 -25.37 10.45
C THR A 378 -16.71 -24.91 10.98
N TRP A 379 -16.69 -23.84 11.79
CA TRP A 379 -15.45 -23.23 12.27
C TRP A 379 -15.52 -22.94 13.78
N ALA A 380 -14.76 -23.68 14.60
CA ALA A 380 -14.80 -23.50 16.05
C ALA A 380 -14.12 -22.20 16.48
N ARG A 381 -14.76 -21.43 17.37
CA ARG A 381 -14.24 -20.12 17.81
C ARG A 381 -13.48 -20.23 19.13
N LEU A 382 -12.19 -19.93 19.09
CA LEU A 382 -11.31 -19.89 20.26
C LEU A 382 -11.86 -18.98 21.37
N GLY A 383 -11.83 -19.48 22.61
CA GLY A 383 -12.29 -18.75 23.80
C GLY A 383 -13.81 -18.68 23.93
N CYS A 384 -14.56 -19.24 22.99
CA CYS A 384 -16.01 -19.27 22.98
C CYS A 384 -16.51 -20.70 23.14
N LYS A 385 -16.55 -21.18 24.38
CA LYS A 385 -16.78 -22.58 24.78
C LYS A 385 -17.70 -23.41 23.86
N LYS A 386 -18.85 -22.86 23.43
CA LYS A 386 -19.84 -23.59 22.63
C LYS A 386 -19.97 -23.13 21.18
N LEU A 387 -19.28 -22.07 20.77
CA LEU A 387 -19.59 -21.36 19.54
C LEU A 387 -18.82 -21.90 18.34
N ILE A 388 -19.57 -22.37 17.36
CA ILE A 388 -19.07 -22.89 16.09
C ILE A 388 -19.74 -22.07 14.99
N ASP A 389 -18.97 -21.29 14.26
CA ASP A 389 -19.42 -20.47 13.13
C ASP A 389 -19.60 -21.33 11.87
N MET A 390 -20.19 -20.73 10.83
CA MET A 390 -20.46 -21.38 9.53
C MET A 390 -19.70 -20.75 8.37
N ASP A 391 -18.69 -19.92 8.65
CA ASP A 391 -17.86 -19.18 7.68
C ASP A 391 -16.48 -19.83 7.42
N GLY A 392 -16.28 -21.08 7.85
CA GLY A 392 -15.02 -21.80 7.68
C GLY A 392 -14.61 -21.94 6.21
N ALA A 393 -13.48 -21.33 5.85
CA ALA A 393 -13.02 -21.19 4.47
C ALA A 393 -11.55 -21.66 4.29
N GLY A 394 -11.07 -21.65 3.05
CA GLY A 394 -9.71 -22.04 2.69
C GLY A 394 -9.46 -23.55 2.58
N THR A 395 -8.36 -23.92 1.95
CA THR A 395 -7.85 -25.30 1.90
C THR A 395 -7.52 -25.88 3.28
N SER A 396 -7.40 -25.02 4.30
CA SER A 396 -7.36 -25.37 5.72
C SER A 396 -8.60 -26.09 6.21
N SER A 397 -9.77 -25.83 5.61
CA SER A 397 -11.03 -26.53 5.91
C SER A 397 -11.10 -27.90 5.22
N ALA A 398 -10.47 -28.05 4.04
CA ALA A 398 -10.43 -29.30 3.28
C ALA A 398 -9.44 -30.33 3.87
N THR A 399 -8.27 -29.87 4.32
CA THR A 399 -7.18 -30.67 4.89
C THR A 399 -7.62 -31.65 5.99
N PRO A 400 -8.33 -31.22 7.06
CA PRO A 400 -8.73 -32.11 8.14
C PRO A 400 -9.72 -33.20 7.71
N GLN A 401 -10.54 -32.95 6.67
CA GLN A 401 -11.49 -33.92 6.14
C GLN A 401 -10.76 -35.10 5.47
N ILE A 402 -9.73 -34.81 4.67
CA ILE A 402 -8.91 -35.83 3.99
C ILE A 402 -8.06 -36.59 5.01
N ALA A 403 -7.47 -35.90 6.01
CA ALA A 403 -6.73 -36.54 7.08
C ALA A 403 -7.61 -37.48 7.92
N ALA A 404 -8.85 -37.08 8.21
CA ALA A 404 -9.81 -37.94 8.90
C ALA A 404 -10.15 -39.19 8.08
N ALA A 405 -10.35 -39.07 6.77
CA ALA A 405 -10.60 -40.22 5.91
C ALA A 405 -9.42 -41.19 5.89
N ALA A 406 -8.17 -40.68 5.84
CA ALA A 406 -6.98 -41.52 5.97
C ALA A 406 -6.93 -42.25 7.32
N ALA A 407 -7.27 -41.56 8.41
CA ALA A 407 -7.31 -42.14 9.75
C ALA A 407 -8.36 -43.26 9.85
N LEU A 408 -9.57 -43.05 9.34
CA LEU A 408 -10.62 -44.08 9.29
C LEU A 408 -10.21 -45.27 8.43
N TRP A 409 -9.54 -45.02 7.30
CA TRP A 409 -9.04 -46.09 6.44
C TRP A 409 -7.99 -46.93 7.13
N LEU A 410 -7.01 -46.31 7.79
CA LEU A 410 -5.98 -47.02 8.55
C LEU A 410 -6.59 -47.77 9.75
N ALA A 411 -7.64 -47.24 10.38
CA ALA A 411 -8.33 -47.91 11.48
C ALA A 411 -8.96 -49.25 11.05
N LYS A 412 -9.61 -49.27 9.88
CA LYS A 412 -10.31 -50.45 9.34
C LYS A 412 -9.36 -51.41 8.61
N ASN A 413 -8.47 -50.88 7.78
CA ASN A 413 -7.71 -51.67 6.80
C ASN A 413 -6.21 -51.72 7.09
N GLY A 414 -5.69 -50.88 7.99
CA GLY A 414 -4.26 -50.74 8.22
C GLY A 414 -3.59 -51.99 8.80
N ASP A 415 -4.34 -52.88 9.44
CA ASP A 415 -3.81 -54.14 10.00
C ASP A 415 -3.31 -55.12 8.91
N GLN A 416 -3.78 -54.95 7.67
CA GLN A 416 -3.26 -55.69 6.50
C GLN A 416 -1.85 -55.24 6.09
N PHE A 417 -1.38 -54.12 6.64
CA PHE A 417 -0.04 -53.56 6.47
C PHE A 417 0.64 -53.40 7.83
N PRO A 418 0.96 -54.51 8.52
CA PRO A 418 1.45 -54.49 9.91
C PRO A 418 2.87 -53.92 10.03
N GLY A 419 3.67 -53.99 8.96
CA GLY A 419 4.93 -53.27 8.88
C GLY A 419 4.64 -51.79 8.76
N ARG A 420 4.90 -51.01 9.82
CA ARG A 420 4.89 -49.53 9.82
C ARG A 420 5.98 -48.98 8.90
N THR A 421 5.72 -49.13 7.61
CA THR A 421 6.60 -48.86 6.47
C THR A 421 5.83 -48.05 5.44
N TRP A 422 6.52 -47.50 4.45
CA TRP A 422 5.92 -46.75 3.34
C TRP A 422 4.69 -47.43 2.69
N GLN A 423 4.61 -48.76 2.68
CA GLN A 423 3.47 -49.50 2.11
C GLN A 423 2.15 -49.16 2.83
N ARG A 424 2.20 -48.97 4.16
CA ARG A 424 1.02 -48.59 4.95
C ARG A 424 0.48 -47.22 4.54
N ALA A 425 1.38 -46.25 4.33
CA ALA A 425 1.00 -44.91 3.89
C ALA A 425 0.46 -44.92 2.45
N GLU A 426 1.11 -45.66 1.54
CA GLU A 426 0.66 -45.75 0.15
C GLU A 426 -0.66 -46.49 -0.01
N ALA A 427 -0.91 -47.52 0.78
CA ALA A 427 -2.17 -48.24 0.71
C ALA A 427 -3.37 -47.30 0.99
N ALA A 428 -3.25 -46.45 2.00
CA ALA A 428 -4.25 -45.44 2.32
C ALA A 428 -4.38 -44.39 1.21
N ARG A 429 -3.26 -43.87 0.68
CA ARG A 429 -3.24 -42.90 -0.43
C ARG A 429 -3.93 -43.45 -1.67
N VAL A 430 -3.56 -44.66 -2.09
CA VAL A 430 -4.13 -45.32 -3.27
C VAL A 430 -5.61 -45.57 -3.08
N ALA A 431 -6.05 -46.04 -1.90
CA ALA A 431 -7.46 -46.25 -1.61
C ALA A 431 -8.28 -44.96 -1.73
N LEU A 432 -7.82 -43.87 -1.09
CA LEU A 432 -8.46 -42.55 -1.19
C LEU A 432 -8.51 -42.07 -2.64
N PHE A 433 -7.40 -42.15 -3.37
CA PHE A 433 -7.32 -41.69 -4.76
C PHE A 433 -8.16 -42.54 -5.74
N ALA A 434 -8.34 -43.82 -5.46
CA ALA A 434 -9.16 -44.72 -6.27
C ALA A 434 -10.65 -44.48 -6.04
N SER A 435 -11.07 -44.16 -4.82
CA SER A 435 -12.46 -43.92 -4.45
C SER A 435 -12.97 -42.51 -4.75
N ALA A 436 -12.07 -41.56 -5.04
CA ALA A 436 -12.42 -40.17 -5.27
C ALA A 436 -13.44 -40.00 -6.41
N ARG A 437 -14.44 -39.14 -6.19
CA ARG A 437 -15.46 -38.81 -7.19
C ARG A 437 -14.86 -37.90 -8.26
N LYS A 438 -14.95 -38.33 -9.52
CA LYS A 438 -14.38 -37.64 -10.70
C LYS A 438 -15.42 -37.17 -11.70
N SER A 439 -16.69 -37.54 -11.52
CA SER A 439 -17.79 -37.11 -12.38
C SER A 439 -18.78 -36.32 -11.54
N MET A 440 -18.99 -35.07 -11.92
CA MET A 440 -19.87 -34.11 -11.23
C MET A 440 -20.65 -33.33 -12.27
N PRO A 441 -21.90 -32.93 -11.96
CA PRO A 441 -22.64 -32.02 -12.82
C PRO A 441 -21.87 -30.70 -13.01
N HIS A 442 -21.73 -30.25 -14.27
CA HIS A 442 -21.18 -28.94 -14.62
C HIS A 442 -19.69 -28.71 -14.29
N VAL A 443 -18.89 -29.78 -14.16
CA VAL A 443 -17.43 -29.72 -14.03
C VAL A 443 -16.82 -30.61 -15.12
N SER A 444 -15.89 -30.09 -15.92
CA SER A 444 -15.26 -30.89 -16.98
C SER A 444 -14.22 -31.86 -16.40
N SER A 445 -13.91 -32.94 -17.14
CA SER A 445 -12.81 -33.84 -16.75
C SER A 445 -11.47 -33.10 -16.66
N HIS A 446 -11.29 -32.05 -17.46
CA HIS A 446 -10.13 -31.18 -17.41
C HIS A 446 -10.04 -30.40 -16.09
N ASP A 447 -11.14 -29.78 -15.65
CA ASP A 447 -11.18 -29.06 -14.36
C ASP A 447 -10.92 -29.99 -13.17
N VAL A 448 -11.38 -31.24 -13.25
CA VAL A 448 -11.09 -32.27 -12.24
C VAL A 448 -9.60 -32.54 -12.18
N GLU A 449 -8.96 -32.83 -13.31
CA GLU A 449 -7.53 -33.12 -13.38
C GLU A 449 -6.66 -31.92 -12.98
N GLU A 450 -7.05 -30.72 -13.39
CA GLU A 450 -6.27 -29.50 -13.16
C GLU A 450 -6.45 -28.96 -11.73
N MET A 451 -7.68 -28.92 -11.21
CA MET A 451 -8.00 -28.20 -9.97
C MET A 451 -8.39 -29.10 -8.80
N LEU A 452 -8.93 -30.29 -9.06
CA LEU A 452 -9.37 -31.25 -8.02
C LEU A 452 -8.44 -32.45 -7.85
N GLY A 453 -7.45 -32.61 -8.73
CA GLY A 453 -6.45 -33.66 -8.70
C GLY A 453 -7.05 -35.04 -8.94
N ARG A 454 -7.01 -35.89 -7.93
CA ARG A 454 -7.61 -37.23 -7.99
C ARG A 454 -9.14 -37.22 -7.87
N GLY A 455 -9.74 -36.07 -7.56
CA GLY A 455 -11.18 -35.87 -7.45
C GLY A 455 -11.62 -35.45 -6.04
N ILE A 456 -12.93 -35.43 -5.81
CA ILE A 456 -13.53 -35.09 -4.52
C ILE A 456 -13.51 -36.31 -3.61
N LEU A 457 -13.07 -36.14 -2.36
CA LEU A 457 -13.06 -37.17 -1.32
C LEU A 457 -14.42 -37.88 -1.20
N ASP A 458 -14.37 -39.22 -1.24
CA ASP A 458 -15.44 -40.11 -0.78
C ASP A 458 -14.85 -41.08 0.25
N ALA A 459 -15.05 -40.76 1.52
CA ALA A 459 -14.45 -41.50 2.62
C ALA A 459 -15.08 -42.89 2.79
N ALA A 460 -16.39 -43.02 2.54
CA ALA A 460 -17.09 -44.28 2.74
C ALA A 460 -16.75 -45.32 1.66
N GLU A 461 -16.53 -44.85 0.43
CA GLU A 461 -16.03 -45.69 -0.67
C GLU A 461 -14.54 -46.03 -0.47
N ALA A 462 -13.73 -45.10 0.04
CA ALA A 462 -12.31 -45.36 0.32
C ALA A 462 -12.13 -46.58 1.25
N LEU A 463 -13.00 -46.73 2.26
CA LEU A 463 -12.96 -47.84 3.20
C LEU A 463 -13.17 -49.22 2.57
N GLU A 464 -13.75 -49.30 1.36
CA GLU A 464 -13.94 -50.54 0.62
C GLU A 464 -12.78 -50.84 -0.33
N GLN A 465 -11.94 -49.84 -0.61
CA GLN A 465 -10.76 -49.98 -1.45
C GLN A 465 -9.58 -50.51 -0.60
N VAL A 466 -9.19 -51.76 -0.83
CA VAL A 466 -8.04 -52.40 -0.18
C VAL A 466 -7.02 -52.83 -1.24
N PRO A 467 -6.01 -52.00 -1.54
CA PRO A 467 -4.95 -52.35 -2.48
C PRO A 467 -4.16 -53.56 -1.99
N LYS A 468 -3.63 -54.38 -2.91
CA LYS A 468 -2.69 -55.45 -2.55
C LYS A 468 -1.30 -54.88 -2.32
N ALA A 469 -0.60 -55.36 -1.30
CA ALA A 469 0.75 -54.90 -0.98
C ALA A 469 1.76 -55.06 -2.13
N THR A 470 1.55 -56.03 -3.04
CA THR A 470 2.36 -56.27 -4.24
C THR A 470 2.19 -55.22 -5.32
N ASP A 471 1.05 -54.52 -5.34
CA ASP A 471 0.69 -53.57 -6.40
C ASP A 471 1.11 -52.13 -6.01
N LEU A 472 1.50 -51.93 -4.75
CA LEU A 472 1.96 -50.65 -4.22
C LEU A 472 3.35 -50.32 -4.72
N LYS A 473 3.52 -49.08 -5.19
CA LYS A 473 4.79 -48.55 -5.65
C LYS A 473 5.32 -47.54 -4.66
N ARG A 474 6.57 -47.74 -4.22
CA ARG A 474 7.26 -46.79 -3.35
C ARG A 474 7.50 -45.50 -4.12
N VAL A 475 7.00 -44.38 -3.61
CA VAL A 475 7.27 -43.06 -4.19
C VAL A 475 8.74 -42.72 -3.95
N PRO A 476 9.49 -42.21 -4.94
CA PRO A 476 10.87 -41.78 -4.76
C PRO A 476 11.03 -40.78 -3.60
N PRO A 477 12.21 -40.70 -2.97
CA PRO A 477 12.48 -39.68 -1.96
C PRO A 477 12.29 -38.27 -2.52
N ASP A 478 11.54 -37.43 -1.80
CA ASP A 478 11.35 -36.03 -2.13
C ASP A 478 12.63 -35.23 -1.89
N SER A 479 12.84 -34.18 -2.69
CA SER A 479 13.92 -33.21 -2.52
C SER A 479 13.40 -31.78 -2.67
N ALA A 480 14.03 -30.83 -1.96
CA ALA A 480 13.81 -29.41 -2.20
C ALA A 480 14.64 -28.87 -3.39
N ASP A 481 15.48 -29.71 -3.98
CA ASP A 481 16.28 -29.40 -5.16
C ASP A 481 15.38 -28.93 -6.32
N PHE A 482 15.57 -27.69 -6.75
CA PHE A 482 14.86 -27.13 -7.88
C PHE A 482 15.62 -27.41 -9.18
N THR A 483 15.26 -28.53 -9.84
CA THR A 483 16.00 -29.09 -10.99
C THR A 483 16.02 -28.23 -12.25
N LEU A 484 15.29 -27.09 -12.30
CA LEU A 484 15.30 -26.21 -13.48
C LEU A 484 16.70 -25.64 -13.77
N LEU A 485 17.52 -25.41 -12.74
CA LEU A 485 18.94 -25.03 -12.94
C LEU A 485 19.68 -26.05 -13.82
N ARG A 486 19.30 -27.33 -13.76
CA ARG A 486 19.91 -28.43 -14.55
C ARG A 486 19.35 -28.54 -15.98
N ALA A 487 18.23 -27.87 -16.26
CA ALA A 487 17.72 -27.70 -17.63
C ALA A 487 18.41 -26.52 -18.35
N LEU A 488 19.16 -25.68 -17.61
CA LEU A 488 19.98 -24.59 -18.16
C LEU A 488 21.30 -25.14 -18.76
N PRO A 489 21.75 -24.69 -19.94
CA PRO A 489 23.03 -25.10 -20.52
C PRO A 489 24.21 -24.92 -19.54
N GLY A 490 24.90 -26.02 -19.23
CA GLY A 490 26.10 -26.02 -18.41
C GLY A 490 25.94 -26.46 -16.95
N PHE A 491 24.74 -26.71 -16.44
CA PHE A 491 24.58 -27.56 -15.25
C PHE A 491 24.47 -29.00 -15.74
N GLY A 492 25.53 -29.79 -15.60
CA GLY A 492 25.56 -31.16 -16.12
C GLY A 492 24.54 -32.08 -15.42
N ALA A 493 24.16 -33.18 -16.07
CA ALA A 493 23.30 -34.22 -15.50
C ALA A 493 23.92 -35.01 -14.33
N ALA A 494 25.04 -34.53 -13.76
CA ALA A 494 25.72 -35.13 -12.62
C ALA A 494 25.04 -34.74 -11.30
N ARG A 495 25.29 -35.49 -10.21
CA ARG A 495 24.80 -35.13 -8.87
C ARG A 495 25.36 -33.76 -8.47
N PRO A 496 24.54 -32.81 -8.00
CA PRO A 496 25.01 -31.47 -7.63
C PRO A 496 25.97 -31.56 -6.44
N SER A 497 27.03 -30.77 -6.49
CA SER A 497 27.87 -30.48 -5.33
C SER A 497 27.02 -29.84 -4.22
N PRO A 498 27.44 -29.94 -2.94
CA PRO A 498 26.77 -29.24 -1.85
C PRO A 498 26.50 -27.75 -2.13
N ALA A 499 27.44 -27.04 -2.74
CA ALA A 499 27.29 -25.62 -3.08
C ALA A 499 26.22 -25.37 -4.15
N GLU A 500 26.09 -26.25 -5.15
CA GLU A 500 25.04 -26.15 -6.17
C GLU A 500 23.66 -26.41 -5.57
N ARG A 501 23.54 -27.31 -4.58
CA ARG A 501 22.26 -27.54 -3.89
C ARG A 501 21.76 -26.31 -3.14
N LEU A 502 22.65 -25.52 -2.53
CA LEU A 502 22.27 -24.24 -1.89
C LEU A 502 21.62 -23.29 -2.90
N LEU A 503 22.21 -23.19 -4.10
CA LEU A 503 21.68 -22.34 -5.18
C LEU A 503 20.33 -22.85 -5.68
N GLU A 504 20.14 -24.16 -5.77
CA GLU A 504 18.86 -24.76 -6.18
C GLU A 504 17.75 -24.53 -5.17
N ILE A 505 18.04 -24.65 -3.87
CA ILE A 505 17.06 -24.37 -2.82
C ILE A 505 16.69 -22.89 -2.83
N GLU A 506 17.68 -21.99 -2.90
CA GLU A 506 17.46 -20.56 -3.01
C GLU A 506 16.59 -20.20 -4.22
N LEU A 507 16.92 -20.75 -5.39
CA LEU A 507 16.12 -20.54 -6.60
C LEU A 507 14.69 -21.05 -6.43
N GLY A 508 14.51 -22.25 -5.85
CA GLY A 508 13.20 -22.80 -5.56
C GLY A 508 12.36 -21.88 -4.68
N GLN A 509 12.98 -21.27 -3.66
CA GLN A 509 12.32 -20.29 -2.79
C GLN A 509 11.98 -19.00 -3.54
N LEU A 510 12.85 -18.51 -4.44
CA LEU A 510 12.58 -17.32 -5.26
C LEU A 510 11.45 -17.53 -6.26
N VAL A 511 11.46 -18.66 -6.97
CA VAL A 511 10.38 -19.04 -7.88
C VAL A 511 9.06 -19.11 -7.12
N SER A 512 9.03 -19.75 -5.94
CA SER A 512 7.82 -19.86 -5.11
C SER A 512 7.23 -18.52 -4.64
N ARG A 513 7.98 -17.42 -4.76
CA ARG A 513 7.57 -16.06 -4.37
C ARG A 513 7.34 -15.12 -5.54
N SER A 514 7.67 -15.53 -6.77
CA SER A 514 7.55 -14.70 -7.96
C SER A 514 6.64 -15.38 -8.98
N ARG A 515 5.47 -14.76 -9.23
CA ARG A 515 4.52 -15.22 -10.25
C ARG A 515 5.16 -15.24 -11.64
N THR A 516 5.93 -14.22 -11.98
CA THR A 516 6.67 -14.14 -13.24
C THR A 516 7.60 -15.33 -13.41
N LEU A 517 8.38 -15.67 -12.37
CA LEU A 517 9.25 -16.84 -12.44
C LEU A 517 8.45 -18.15 -12.52
N GLN A 518 7.33 -18.28 -11.81
CA GLN A 518 6.46 -19.47 -11.88
C GLN A 518 5.89 -19.69 -13.28
N GLU A 519 5.41 -18.62 -13.94
CA GLU A 519 4.88 -18.67 -15.31
C GLU A 519 5.97 -19.09 -16.30
N LEU A 520 7.16 -18.48 -16.22
CA LEU A 520 8.31 -18.84 -17.06
C LEU A 520 8.79 -20.29 -16.82
N VAL A 521 8.80 -20.76 -15.56
CA VAL A 521 9.11 -22.16 -15.22
C VAL A 521 8.07 -23.12 -15.79
N ALA A 522 6.79 -22.76 -15.75
CA ALA A 522 5.68 -23.59 -16.22
C ALA A 522 5.74 -23.79 -17.74
N GLU A 523 6.09 -22.75 -18.50
CA GLU A 523 6.31 -22.83 -19.94
C GLU A 523 7.42 -23.84 -20.31
N ILE A 524 8.56 -23.80 -19.59
CA ILE A 524 9.68 -24.74 -19.81
C ILE A 524 9.28 -26.18 -19.48
N ARG A 525 8.46 -26.40 -18.45
CA ARG A 525 8.00 -27.73 -18.04
C ARG A 525 6.91 -28.29 -18.96
N GLY A 526 6.27 -27.46 -19.77
CA GLY A 526 5.16 -27.80 -20.67
C GLY A 526 5.55 -28.56 -21.95
N GLY A 527 6.84 -28.85 -22.18
CA GLY A 527 7.29 -29.76 -23.24
C GLY A 527 7.70 -29.12 -24.57
N THR A 528 7.81 -27.79 -24.65
CA THR A 528 8.64 -27.15 -25.69
C THR A 528 10.10 -27.32 -25.29
N ASN A 529 10.98 -27.74 -26.22
CA ASN A 529 12.42 -27.63 -26.00
C ASN A 529 12.69 -26.21 -25.51
N ALA A 530 13.20 -26.08 -24.28
CA ALA A 530 13.43 -24.78 -23.67
C ALA A 530 14.23 -23.93 -24.66
N ASP A 531 13.58 -22.96 -25.27
CA ASP A 531 14.22 -22.04 -26.17
C ASP A 531 15.21 -21.23 -25.35
N ASP A 532 16.43 -21.04 -25.86
CA ASP A 532 17.49 -20.27 -25.20
C ASP A 532 16.98 -18.89 -24.72
N ARG A 533 15.90 -18.38 -25.34
CA ARG A 533 15.16 -17.19 -24.96
C ARG A 533 14.49 -17.29 -23.57
N SER A 534 13.69 -18.32 -23.30
CA SER A 534 12.97 -18.47 -22.02
C SER A 534 13.94 -18.70 -20.86
N LEU A 535 15.00 -19.47 -21.08
CA LEU A 535 16.06 -19.68 -20.09
C LEU A 535 16.85 -18.39 -19.81
N ARG A 536 17.09 -17.58 -20.84
CA ARG A 536 17.74 -16.27 -20.70
C ARG A 536 16.86 -15.25 -19.98
N GLN A 537 15.55 -15.24 -20.22
CA GLN A 537 14.60 -14.39 -19.49
C GLN A 537 14.55 -14.74 -18.00
N ILE A 538 14.60 -16.03 -17.64
CA ILE A 538 14.74 -16.45 -16.25
C ILE A 538 16.08 -15.99 -15.67
N ALA A 539 17.18 -16.14 -16.40
CA ALA A 539 18.50 -15.68 -15.97
C ALA A 539 18.56 -14.17 -15.74
N GLU A 540 18.01 -13.37 -16.66
CA GLU A 540 17.90 -11.91 -16.57
C GLU A 540 17.03 -11.49 -15.37
N ALA A 541 15.83 -12.08 -15.23
CA ALA A 541 14.94 -11.82 -14.09
C ALA A 541 15.57 -12.16 -12.73
N LEU A 542 16.42 -13.19 -12.65
CA LEU A 542 17.14 -13.58 -11.44
C LEU A 542 18.36 -12.69 -11.15
N VAL A 543 19.04 -12.17 -12.18
CA VAL A 543 20.19 -11.25 -12.02
C VAL A 543 19.71 -9.86 -11.60
N ASP A 544 18.62 -9.38 -12.21
CA ASP A 544 18.05 -8.06 -11.96
C ASP A 544 17.24 -7.99 -10.65
N GLY A 545 16.71 -9.13 -10.19
CA GLY A 545 15.91 -9.22 -8.97
C GLY A 545 16.70 -8.97 -7.69
N GLN A 546 16.27 -7.99 -6.87
CA GLN A 546 16.92 -7.65 -5.58
C GLN A 546 16.92 -8.79 -4.54
N MET A 547 16.06 -9.80 -4.69
CA MET A 547 15.90 -10.90 -3.74
C MET A 547 16.90 -12.06 -3.90
N ALA A 548 17.56 -12.18 -5.06
CA ALA A 548 18.58 -13.19 -5.29
C ALA A 548 19.90 -12.82 -4.60
N SER A 549 20.55 -13.80 -3.96
CA SER A 549 21.85 -13.65 -3.32
C SER A 549 22.93 -13.32 -4.34
N ALA A 550 24.00 -12.66 -3.90
CA ALA A 550 25.14 -12.37 -4.74
C ALA A 550 25.81 -13.66 -5.27
N ALA A 551 25.69 -14.78 -4.53
CA ALA A 551 26.19 -16.07 -4.99
C ALA A 551 25.38 -16.62 -6.17
N LEU A 552 24.05 -16.57 -6.10
CA LEU A 552 23.16 -17.01 -7.17
C LEU A 552 23.31 -16.14 -8.42
N ARG A 553 23.35 -14.82 -8.25
CA ARG A 553 23.57 -13.90 -9.37
C ARG A 553 24.91 -14.17 -10.06
N ARG A 554 26.01 -14.27 -9.31
CA ARG A 554 27.33 -14.59 -9.90
C ARG A 554 27.34 -15.92 -10.65
N ALA A 555 26.69 -16.94 -10.11
CA ALA A 555 26.61 -18.26 -10.74
C ALA A 555 25.86 -18.19 -12.10
N ILE A 556 24.78 -17.40 -12.16
CA ILE A 556 24.00 -17.18 -13.39
C ILE A 556 24.76 -16.29 -14.38
N THR A 557 25.29 -15.14 -13.95
CA THR A 557 26.02 -14.17 -14.78
C THR A 557 27.27 -14.78 -15.44
N HIS A 558 28.08 -15.53 -14.67
CA HIS A 558 29.31 -16.15 -15.19
C HIS A 558 29.03 -17.21 -16.27
N ARG A 559 27.85 -17.85 -16.24
CA ARG A 559 27.52 -18.96 -17.17
C ARG A 559 26.85 -18.48 -18.46
N TYR A 560 26.06 -17.41 -18.40
CA TYR A 560 25.34 -16.85 -19.55
C TYR A 560 26.08 -15.73 -20.30
N ALA A 561 27.29 -15.37 -19.86
CA ALA A 561 28.08 -14.27 -20.43
C ALA A 561 27.30 -12.93 -20.52
N ILE A 562 26.36 -12.72 -19.59
CA ILE A 562 25.61 -11.47 -19.47
C ILE A 562 26.59 -10.44 -18.89
N GLY A 563 27.09 -9.54 -19.74
CA GLY A 563 28.01 -8.47 -19.35
C GLY A 563 29.42 -8.95 -19.03
N HIS A 564 30.27 -9.09 -20.05
CA HIS A 564 31.72 -9.02 -19.88
C HIS A 564 32.26 -7.78 -20.59
N THR A 565 32.56 -6.74 -19.81
CA THR A 565 33.57 -5.74 -20.16
C THR A 565 34.82 -6.08 -19.33
N PRO A 566 36.00 -6.32 -19.93
CA PRO A 566 37.19 -6.70 -19.18
C PRO A 566 37.68 -5.55 -18.32
N ALA A 567 37.97 -5.83 -17.04
CA ALA A 567 38.62 -4.89 -16.14
C ALA A 567 40.05 -4.58 -16.62
N VAL A 568 40.34 -3.30 -16.83
CA VAL A 568 41.70 -2.80 -17.05
C VAL A 568 42.38 -2.64 -15.70
N SER A 569 43.50 -3.34 -15.54
CA SER A 569 44.43 -3.27 -14.41
C SER A 569 45.04 -1.87 -14.26
N LEU A 570 44.93 -1.27 -13.07
CA LEU A 570 45.71 -0.11 -12.68
C LEU A 570 46.99 -0.58 -12.00
N ASP A 571 48.10 -0.51 -12.73
CA ASP A 571 49.44 -0.71 -12.18
C ASP A 571 49.91 0.49 -11.37
N LYS A 572 50.61 0.15 -10.28
CA LYS A 572 51.23 1.03 -9.29
C LYS A 572 52.40 1.83 -9.89
N ALA A 573 52.52 3.10 -9.51
CA ALA A 573 53.82 3.78 -9.43
C ALA A 573 53.87 4.67 -8.18
N GLY A 574 54.95 4.53 -7.42
CA GLY A 574 55.13 5.01 -6.04
C GLY A 574 55.49 6.50 -5.87
N PRO A 575 55.83 6.91 -4.62
CA PRO A 575 55.85 8.32 -4.21
C PRO A 575 57.26 8.95 -4.17
N LYS A 576 57.30 10.30 -4.27
CA LYS A 576 58.23 11.31 -3.66
C LYS A 576 58.82 12.32 -4.67
N PRO A 577 59.36 13.49 -4.25
CA PRO A 577 58.99 14.39 -3.14
C PRO A 577 58.97 15.90 -3.52
N ARG A 578 58.46 16.71 -2.57
CA ARG A 578 58.46 18.17 -2.38
C ARG A 578 59.53 19.03 -3.09
N ALA A 579 59.10 20.23 -3.50
CA ALA A 579 59.89 21.46 -3.36
C ALA A 579 58.99 22.62 -2.86
N GLU A 580 59.36 23.21 -1.71
CA GLU A 580 58.86 24.48 -1.17
C GLU A 580 59.70 25.62 -1.77
N THR A 581 59.16 26.72 -2.30
CA THR A 581 58.85 28.05 -1.69
C THR A 581 58.81 29.08 -2.87
N PRO A 582 58.42 30.37 -2.74
CA PRO A 582 57.98 31.12 -1.56
C PRO A 582 56.66 31.92 -1.71
N SER A 583 56.16 32.31 -0.53
CA SER A 583 55.20 33.37 -0.23
C SER A 583 55.10 34.51 -1.25
N GLY A 584 53.99 34.53 -1.98
CA GLY A 584 53.38 35.74 -2.51
C GLY A 584 51.89 35.67 -2.20
N SER A 585 51.39 36.57 -1.36
CA SER A 585 49.97 36.72 -1.05
C SER A 585 49.21 37.20 -2.30
N ARG A 586 49.04 36.30 -3.27
CA ARG A 586 48.15 36.49 -4.39
C ARG A 586 46.77 36.10 -3.87
N MET A 587 45.91 37.09 -3.61
CA MET A 587 44.48 36.84 -3.43
C MET A 587 44.04 35.90 -4.55
N MET A 588 43.83 34.62 -4.24
CA MET A 588 43.21 33.68 -5.14
C MET A 588 41.78 34.16 -5.34
N ARG A 589 41.57 35.02 -6.34
CA ARG A 589 40.24 35.21 -6.91
C ARG A 589 39.87 33.87 -7.55
N ARG A 590 39.23 33.01 -6.77
CA ARG A 590 38.62 31.78 -7.27
C ARG A 590 37.48 32.25 -8.17
N ASN A 591 37.59 32.03 -9.47
CA ASN A 591 36.44 32.19 -10.36
C ASN A 591 35.36 31.23 -9.84
N LEU A 592 34.36 31.77 -9.16
CA LEU A 592 33.15 31.04 -8.79
C LEU A 592 32.47 30.69 -10.10
N ARG A 593 32.62 29.44 -10.56
CA ARG A 593 31.76 28.92 -11.62
C ARG A 593 30.34 28.92 -11.06
N ALA A 594 29.48 29.78 -11.60
CA ALA A 594 28.08 29.82 -11.19
C ALA A 594 27.41 28.50 -11.59
N LEU A 595 26.69 27.89 -10.65
CA LEU A 595 25.80 26.78 -10.97
C LEU A 595 24.67 27.29 -11.88
N PRO A 596 24.15 26.47 -12.81
CA PRO A 596 22.96 26.84 -13.57
C PRO A 596 21.78 27.14 -12.64
N ALA A 597 20.93 28.10 -13.01
CA ALA A 597 19.74 28.42 -12.21
C ALA A 597 18.63 27.36 -12.33
N TYR A 598 18.59 26.63 -13.44
CA TYR A 598 17.54 25.66 -13.76
C TYR A 598 18.11 24.40 -14.42
N ARG A 599 17.49 23.27 -14.12
CA ARG A 599 17.52 22.03 -14.91
C ARG A 599 16.41 22.10 -15.94
N ARG A 600 16.72 21.68 -17.17
CA ARG A 600 15.75 21.57 -18.25
C ARG A 600 15.35 20.11 -18.37
N LEU A 601 14.07 19.82 -18.22
CA LEU A 601 13.55 18.45 -18.25
C LEU A 601 12.39 18.35 -19.23
N ARG A 602 12.50 17.42 -20.17
CA ARG A 602 11.41 17.03 -21.06
C ARG A 602 10.31 16.31 -20.29
N MET A 603 9.06 16.57 -20.63
CA MET A 603 7.90 15.96 -20.01
C MET A 603 6.75 15.83 -21.00
N PHE A 604 5.79 14.97 -20.70
CA PHE A 604 4.53 14.96 -21.45
C PHE A 604 3.74 16.22 -21.12
N ALA A 605 3.28 16.92 -22.14
CA ALA A 605 2.39 18.06 -21.99
C ALA A 605 0.94 17.59 -21.78
N ILE A 606 0.52 16.57 -22.54
CA ILE A 606 -0.83 16.00 -22.59
C ILE A 606 -0.72 14.49 -22.31
N ASP A 607 -1.84 13.78 -22.20
CA ASP A 607 -1.85 12.32 -22.08
C ASP A 607 -1.00 11.62 -23.18
N PRO A 608 -0.23 10.57 -22.83
CA PRO A 608 0.65 9.90 -23.79
C PRO A 608 -0.04 9.32 -25.02
N SER A 609 -1.34 8.98 -24.94
CA SER A 609 -2.12 8.46 -26.07
C SER A 609 -2.15 9.40 -27.28
N TYR A 610 -1.87 10.69 -27.09
CA TYR A 610 -1.81 11.70 -28.16
C TYR A 610 -0.46 11.77 -28.88
N SER A 611 0.55 11.03 -28.40
CA SER A 611 1.84 10.85 -29.09
C SER A 611 1.72 10.05 -30.39
N THR A 612 0.63 9.29 -30.55
CA THR A 612 0.42 8.41 -31.72
C THR A 612 -0.32 9.08 -32.87
N ARG A 613 -0.76 10.34 -32.72
CA ARG A 613 -1.41 11.11 -33.80
C ARG A 613 -0.48 12.17 -34.37
N LEU A 614 -0.30 12.17 -35.68
CA LEU A 614 0.65 13.04 -36.38
C LEU A 614 0.38 14.54 -36.16
N ASP A 615 -0.88 14.93 -35.96
CA ASP A 615 -1.32 16.31 -35.72
C ASP A 615 -1.14 16.79 -34.27
N THR A 616 -0.88 15.88 -33.32
CA THR A 616 -0.67 16.22 -31.89
C THR A 616 0.68 15.76 -31.32
N ALA A 617 1.41 14.88 -31.99
CA ALA A 617 2.67 14.32 -31.49
C ALA A 617 3.74 15.37 -31.16
N PHE A 618 3.83 16.44 -31.96
CA PHE A 618 4.79 17.54 -31.75
C PHE A 618 4.38 18.51 -30.62
N LEU A 619 3.15 18.40 -30.11
CA LEU A 619 2.64 19.19 -28.98
C LEU A 619 2.79 18.47 -27.65
N ASN A 620 3.00 17.15 -27.69
CA ASN A 620 2.97 16.33 -26.49
C ASN A 620 4.28 16.37 -25.70
N GLU A 621 5.34 17.00 -26.23
CA GLU A 621 6.62 17.17 -25.56
C GLU A 621 6.85 18.63 -25.22
N VAL A 622 7.04 18.93 -23.93
CA VAL A 622 7.41 20.26 -23.43
C VAL A 622 8.64 20.18 -22.53
N VAL A 623 9.41 21.26 -22.46
CA VAL A 623 10.61 21.34 -21.62
C VAL A 623 10.37 22.25 -20.42
N ALA A 624 10.24 21.65 -19.24
CA ALA A 624 10.11 22.38 -17.99
C ALA A 624 11.46 22.95 -17.52
N LYS A 625 11.43 24.17 -16.96
CA LYS A 625 12.57 24.79 -16.26
C LYS A 625 12.41 24.56 -14.76
N VAL A 626 13.03 23.50 -14.25
CA VAL A 626 13.00 23.13 -12.84
C VAL A 626 14.14 23.81 -12.10
N PRO A 627 13.91 24.50 -10.96
CA PRO A 627 14.99 25.12 -10.20
C PRO A 627 16.14 24.16 -9.88
N TRP A 628 17.37 24.65 -9.97
CA TRP A 628 18.54 23.84 -9.64
C TRP A 628 18.68 23.68 -8.12
N GLU A 629 18.12 22.59 -7.59
CA GLU A 629 18.26 22.25 -6.18
C GLU A 629 19.67 21.73 -5.87
N ALA A 630 20.28 22.25 -4.80
CA ALA A 630 21.46 21.69 -4.15
C ALA A 630 21.02 21.09 -2.80
N SER A 631 21.34 19.82 -2.53
CA SER A 631 21.00 19.22 -1.24
C SER A 631 21.76 19.92 -0.11
N ALA A 632 21.08 20.65 0.79
CA ALA A 632 21.74 21.35 1.90
C ALA A 632 22.50 20.40 2.85
N ALA A 633 22.16 19.11 2.84
CA ALA A 633 22.81 18.07 3.64
C ALA A 633 24.07 17.48 2.97
N LEU A 634 24.28 17.68 1.66
CA LEU A 634 25.35 17.05 0.89
C LEU A 634 25.93 18.05 -0.10
N SER A 635 27.21 18.31 0.02
CA SER A 635 27.94 19.09 -0.97
C SER A 635 27.67 18.58 -2.40
N SER A 636 26.88 19.35 -3.15
CA SER A 636 26.92 19.55 -4.62
C SER A 636 26.10 18.71 -5.63
N SER A 637 25.18 17.80 -5.28
CA SER A 637 24.32 17.17 -6.32
C SER A 637 22.92 16.73 -5.85
N LEU A 638 21.97 16.69 -6.80
CA LEU A 638 20.68 16.02 -6.67
C LEU A 638 20.95 14.51 -6.72
N LYS A 639 20.35 13.71 -5.82
CA LYS A 639 20.60 12.24 -5.83
C LYS A 639 19.67 11.52 -6.81
N PRO A 640 20.07 10.35 -7.32
CA PRO A 640 19.21 9.51 -8.16
C PRO A 640 17.87 9.15 -7.49
N GLY A 641 16.81 9.00 -8.29
CA GLY A 641 15.44 8.79 -7.82
C GLY A 641 14.90 10.11 -7.27
N PRO A 642 14.91 11.15 -8.12
CA PRO A 642 15.41 12.48 -7.80
C PRO A 642 15.06 12.90 -6.38
N VAL A 643 16.08 12.91 -5.51
CA VAL A 643 15.93 13.25 -4.09
C VAL A 643 16.45 14.66 -3.87
N GLY A 644 15.53 15.63 -3.92
CA GLY A 644 15.78 17.06 -3.80
C GLY A 644 15.53 17.64 -2.41
N GLU A 645 15.27 18.94 -2.34
CA GLU A 645 14.87 19.63 -1.11
C GLU A 645 13.37 19.41 -0.83
N TYR A 646 12.53 19.38 -1.87
CA TYR A 646 11.08 19.25 -1.71
C TYR A 646 10.54 17.84 -1.87
N VAL A 647 11.12 17.07 -2.78
CA VAL A 647 10.53 15.82 -3.28
C VAL A 647 11.57 14.70 -3.21
N GLU A 648 11.11 13.50 -2.90
CA GLU A 648 11.86 12.26 -3.14
C GLU A 648 11.01 11.29 -3.97
N VAL A 649 11.52 10.89 -5.13
CA VAL A 649 10.83 9.95 -6.01
C VAL A 649 11.28 8.53 -5.68
N VAL A 650 10.35 7.72 -5.19
CA VAL A 650 10.59 6.36 -4.75
C VAL A 650 9.81 5.44 -5.67
N ASP A 651 10.47 4.94 -6.72
CA ASP A 651 9.81 4.16 -7.75
C ASP A 651 9.82 2.66 -7.43
N ILE A 652 9.00 2.33 -6.44
CA ILE A 652 8.68 0.97 -6.05
C ILE A 652 7.30 0.68 -6.60
N ASP A 653 7.14 -0.48 -7.22
CA ASP A 653 5.89 -1.06 -7.68
C ASP A 653 5.53 -2.25 -6.79
N PRO A 654 4.88 -2.02 -5.63
CA PRO A 654 4.47 -3.09 -4.73
C PRO A 654 3.59 -4.15 -5.43
N PRO A 655 2.63 -3.78 -6.30
CA PRO A 655 1.84 -4.77 -7.04
C PRO A 655 2.66 -5.69 -7.96
N SER A 656 3.71 -5.18 -8.59
CA SER A 656 4.66 -5.98 -9.40
C SER A 656 5.84 -6.54 -8.59
N ALA A 657 5.95 -6.18 -7.31
CA ALA A 657 7.14 -6.39 -6.47
C ALA A 657 8.44 -5.91 -7.15
N CYS A 658 8.35 -4.85 -7.97
CA CYS A 658 9.47 -4.29 -8.73
C CYS A 658 10.00 -3.03 -8.02
N VAL A 659 11.30 -2.78 -8.15
CA VAL A 659 11.90 -1.48 -7.83
C VAL A 659 12.57 -1.02 -9.12
N TYR A 660 12.09 0.07 -9.69
CA TYR A 660 12.66 0.61 -10.92
C TYR A 660 13.95 1.36 -10.63
N GLU A 661 14.91 1.29 -11.55
CA GLU A 661 16.20 1.95 -11.39
C GLU A 661 16.01 3.46 -11.21
N PRO A 662 16.58 4.07 -10.15
CA PRO A 662 16.43 5.49 -9.90
C PRO A 662 17.13 6.33 -10.97
N ILE A 663 16.42 7.28 -11.59
CA ILE A 663 17.02 8.19 -12.59
C ILE A 663 17.98 9.18 -11.93
N ASP A 664 19.19 9.34 -12.48
CA ASP A 664 20.16 10.35 -12.08
C ASP A 664 20.06 11.60 -12.97
N LEU A 665 19.29 12.61 -12.54
CA LEU A 665 19.12 13.86 -13.29
C LEU A 665 20.38 14.76 -13.30
N ASP A 666 21.44 14.40 -12.57
CA ASP A 666 22.75 15.06 -12.63
C ASP A 666 23.72 14.37 -13.62
N ASP A 667 23.28 13.30 -14.30
CA ASP A 667 24.06 12.65 -15.37
C ASP A 667 24.38 13.66 -16.49
N PRO A 668 25.67 13.81 -16.89
CA PRO A 668 26.07 14.77 -17.93
C PRO A 668 25.38 14.58 -19.28
N LEU A 669 25.02 13.35 -19.65
CA LEU A 669 24.29 13.04 -20.89
C LEU A 669 22.86 13.54 -20.81
N LEU A 670 22.18 13.32 -19.68
CA LEU A 670 20.82 13.82 -19.46
C LEU A 670 20.78 15.34 -19.38
N LEU A 671 21.75 15.97 -18.71
CA LEU A 671 21.87 17.43 -18.66
C LEU A 671 22.11 18.05 -20.04
N ALA A 672 22.86 17.38 -20.92
CA ALA A 672 23.09 17.83 -22.29
C ALA A 672 21.87 17.66 -23.19
N SER A 673 20.94 16.74 -22.85
CA SER A 673 19.76 16.42 -23.66
C SER A 673 18.45 16.93 -23.08
N ASP A 674 18.47 17.88 -22.13
CA ASP A 674 17.27 18.35 -21.42
C ASP A 674 16.46 17.19 -20.78
N GLY A 675 17.13 16.15 -20.27
CA GLY A 675 16.54 14.94 -19.70
C GLY A 675 16.25 13.82 -20.71
N LEU A 676 15.58 12.76 -20.25
CA LEU A 676 15.06 11.67 -21.09
C LEU A 676 13.92 12.16 -21.99
N ALA A 677 13.84 11.61 -23.20
CA ALA A 677 12.69 11.84 -24.08
C ALA A 677 11.42 11.20 -23.50
N PRO A 678 10.23 11.79 -23.73
CA PRO A 678 8.98 11.23 -23.25
C PRO A 678 8.73 9.79 -23.69
N SER A 679 8.31 8.94 -22.75
CA SER A 679 8.16 7.51 -22.97
C SER A 679 7.15 6.88 -22.02
N GLU A 680 6.23 6.07 -22.56
CA GLU A 680 5.26 5.28 -21.79
C GLU A 680 5.83 3.98 -21.20
N GLY A 681 6.96 3.52 -21.75
CA GLY A 681 7.56 2.23 -21.40
C GLY A 681 8.85 2.35 -20.59
N ASN A 682 9.32 3.57 -20.30
CA ASN A 682 10.54 3.81 -19.56
C ASN A 682 10.24 4.34 -18.14
N PRO A 683 10.36 3.50 -17.10
CA PRO A 683 10.13 3.90 -15.71
C PRO A 683 11.00 5.06 -15.23
N GLN A 684 12.24 5.20 -15.73
CA GLN A 684 13.08 6.36 -15.40
C GLN A 684 12.49 7.67 -15.93
N PHE A 685 11.82 7.64 -17.09
CA PHE A 685 11.07 8.80 -17.56
C PHE A 685 9.85 9.06 -16.67
N HIS A 686 9.16 8.04 -16.16
CA HIS A 686 8.03 8.23 -15.24
C HIS A 686 8.49 8.99 -13.97
N GLN A 687 9.69 8.66 -13.47
CA GLN A 687 10.32 9.39 -12.36
C GLN A 687 10.65 10.85 -12.73
N GLN A 688 11.19 11.10 -13.94
CA GLN A 688 11.45 12.45 -14.44
C GLN A 688 10.15 13.25 -14.56
N MET A 689 9.09 12.64 -15.10
CA MET A 689 7.77 13.24 -15.31
C MET A 689 7.18 13.73 -14.00
N VAL A 690 7.06 12.85 -13.00
CA VAL A 690 6.47 13.24 -11.71
C VAL A 690 7.29 14.30 -10.99
N TYR A 691 8.63 14.25 -11.08
CA TYR A 691 9.51 15.24 -10.46
C TYR A 691 9.39 16.61 -11.13
N ALA A 692 9.44 16.65 -12.48
CA ALA A 692 9.37 17.89 -13.23
C ALA A 692 8.05 18.64 -13.01
N VAL A 693 6.93 17.91 -13.03
CA VAL A 693 5.61 18.51 -12.84
C VAL A 693 5.41 18.97 -11.39
N ALA A 694 5.74 18.13 -10.39
CA ALA A 694 5.59 18.49 -8.98
C ALA A 694 6.43 19.73 -8.62
N MET A 695 7.69 19.80 -9.08
CA MET A 695 8.56 20.96 -8.84
C MET A 695 8.07 22.23 -9.57
N THR A 696 7.44 22.08 -10.73
CA THR A 696 6.80 23.20 -11.44
C THR A 696 5.62 23.74 -10.63
N THR A 697 4.75 22.86 -10.13
CA THR A 697 3.61 23.24 -9.27
C THR A 697 4.08 23.94 -7.99
N ILE A 698 5.11 23.41 -7.31
CA ILE A 698 5.71 24.06 -6.13
C ILE A 698 6.19 25.48 -6.46
N SER A 699 6.90 25.65 -7.58
CA SER A 699 7.41 26.96 -8.03
C SER A 699 6.28 27.98 -8.24
N HIS A 700 5.12 27.56 -8.77
CA HIS A 700 3.95 28.43 -8.89
C HIS A 700 3.44 28.92 -7.53
N PHE A 701 3.40 28.03 -6.53
CA PHE A 701 2.98 28.41 -5.17
C PHE A 701 3.95 29.38 -4.52
N GLU A 702 5.25 29.10 -4.58
CA GLU A 702 6.26 29.94 -3.95
C GLU A 702 6.32 31.35 -4.57
N ARG A 703 6.21 31.43 -5.89
CA ARG A 703 6.14 32.72 -6.60
C ARG A 703 4.87 33.50 -6.27
N ALA A 704 3.74 32.83 -6.09
CA ALA A 704 2.48 33.48 -5.75
C ALA A 704 2.47 33.97 -4.30
N LEU A 705 2.94 33.15 -3.36
CA LEU A 705 2.92 33.43 -1.92
C LEU A 705 4.12 34.28 -1.45
N GLY A 706 5.22 34.29 -2.21
CA GLY A 706 6.43 35.05 -1.89
C GLY A 706 7.28 34.45 -0.78
N ARG A 707 7.13 33.15 -0.53
CA ARG A 707 7.84 32.41 0.54
C ARG A 707 8.00 30.94 0.16
N ARG A 708 8.93 30.25 0.81
CA ARG A 708 9.10 28.80 0.65
C ARG A 708 7.87 28.01 1.09
N ALA A 709 7.46 26.99 0.36
CA ALA A 709 6.34 26.12 0.71
C ALA A 709 6.75 25.08 1.77
N LEU A 710 5.87 24.78 2.73
CA LEU A 710 6.09 23.76 3.76
C LEU A 710 5.08 22.63 3.62
N TRP A 711 5.52 21.40 3.86
CA TRP A 711 4.65 20.24 3.95
C TRP A 711 3.95 20.17 5.31
N ALA A 712 2.83 19.44 5.37
CA ALA A 712 2.14 19.20 6.64
C ALA A 712 3.09 18.50 7.64
N PRO A 713 3.16 18.92 8.91
CA PRO A 713 4.02 18.25 9.87
C PRO A 713 3.41 16.91 10.29
N ARG A 714 4.25 15.88 10.39
CA ARG A 714 3.84 14.55 10.87
C ARG A 714 3.53 14.61 12.37
N GLN A 715 2.48 13.93 12.81
CA GLN A 715 2.12 13.82 14.22
C GLN A 715 2.64 12.50 14.79
N ILE A 716 3.44 12.57 15.85
CA ILE A 716 3.98 11.39 16.55
C ILE A 716 3.45 11.40 17.98
N PRO A 717 2.82 10.33 18.49
CA PRO A 717 2.34 10.30 19.87
C PRO A 717 3.51 10.41 20.85
N TYR A 718 3.34 11.16 21.95
CA TYR A 718 4.28 11.09 23.07
C TYR A 718 4.23 9.68 23.67
N GLY A 719 5.38 9.16 24.14
CA GLY A 719 5.50 7.81 24.74
C GLY A 719 4.47 7.53 25.85
N GLU A 720 4.27 6.25 26.17
CA GLU A 720 3.23 5.75 27.08
C GLU A 720 3.06 6.64 28.33
N GLY A 721 1.89 7.30 28.44
CA GLY A 721 1.46 8.02 29.65
C GLY A 721 1.14 9.51 29.49
N ASN A 722 1.60 10.20 28.43
CA ASN A 722 1.28 11.61 28.20
C ASN A 722 0.38 11.75 26.96
N GLY A 723 -0.94 11.85 27.13
CA GLY A 723 -1.93 11.95 26.05
C GLY A 723 -1.79 13.19 25.14
N GLY A 724 -0.80 13.19 24.24
CA GLY A 724 -0.55 14.25 23.27
C GLY A 724 0.31 13.79 22.09
N TYR A 725 0.51 14.69 21.13
CA TYR A 725 1.30 14.45 19.92
C TYR A 725 2.40 15.52 19.75
N GLU A 726 3.57 15.11 19.29
CA GLU A 726 4.61 15.97 18.76
C GLU A 726 4.41 16.19 17.26
N ARG A 727 4.50 17.45 16.82
CA ARG A 727 4.51 17.81 15.40
C ARG A 727 5.96 17.88 14.92
N VAL A 728 6.31 17.04 13.95
CA VAL A 728 7.66 16.93 13.41
C VAL A 728 7.71 17.49 11.99
N TYR A 729 8.77 18.24 11.70
CA TYR A 729 9.04 18.78 10.37
C TYR A 729 9.20 17.65 9.33
N VAL A 730 8.61 17.85 8.15
CA VAL A 730 8.68 16.89 7.05
C VAL A 730 9.45 17.55 5.92
N PRO A 731 10.67 17.08 5.62
CA PRO A 731 11.51 17.71 4.61
C PRO A 731 10.96 17.47 3.20
N ARG A 732 10.56 16.24 2.88
CA ARG A 732 10.20 15.84 1.51
C ARG A 732 8.82 15.21 1.40
N LEU A 733 8.12 15.53 0.33
CA LEU A 733 6.96 14.81 -0.16
C LEU A 733 7.46 13.58 -0.93
N ARG A 734 6.95 12.40 -0.58
CA ARG A 734 7.30 11.17 -1.31
C ARG A 734 6.42 11.02 -2.53
N ILE A 735 6.98 10.60 -3.65
CA ILE A 735 6.21 10.32 -4.86
C ILE A 735 6.49 8.89 -5.30
N TYR A 736 5.42 8.12 -5.50
CA TYR A 736 5.47 6.73 -5.95
C TYR A 736 4.76 6.62 -7.31
N PRO A 737 5.50 6.67 -8.44
CA PRO A 737 4.92 6.59 -9.78
C PRO A 737 4.11 5.30 -10.04
N HIS A 738 4.50 4.18 -9.42
CA HIS A 738 3.87 2.87 -9.61
C HIS A 738 3.30 2.30 -8.31
N ALA A 739 2.69 3.13 -7.47
CA ALA A 739 2.26 2.76 -6.12
C ALA A 739 1.21 1.64 -6.04
N LEU A 740 0.27 1.57 -7.00
CA LEU A 740 -0.90 0.70 -6.92
C LEU A 740 -1.39 0.20 -8.30
N ARG A 741 -1.90 -1.03 -8.37
CA ARG A 741 -2.59 -1.58 -9.56
C ARG A 741 -4.08 -1.26 -9.48
N GLN A 742 -4.40 0.01 -9.55
CA GLN A 742 -5.77 0.51 -9.63
C GLN A 742 -5.79 1.72 -10.56
N ASP A 743 -6.94 1.96 -11.15
CA ASP A 743 -7.33 3.19 -11.82
C ASP A 743 -7.61 4.32 -10.81
N ASN A 744 -6.61 4.62 -9.98
CA ASN A 744 -6.68 5.70 -8.99
C ASN A 744 -5.32 6.38 -8.82
N ALA A 745 -5.32 7.65 -8.46
CA ALA A 745 -4.17 8.39 -7.95
C ALA A 745 -4.66 9.28 -6.81
N TYR A 746 -3.86 9.41 -5.73
CA TYR A 746 -4.24 10.26 -4.60
C TYR A 746 -3.05 10.70 -3.74
N TYR A 747 -3.17 11.87 -3.11
CA TYR A 747 -2.35 12.31 -1.99
C TYR A 747 -2.78 11.63 -0.67
N SER A 748 -1.81 11.07 0.04
CA SER A 748 -1.98 10.50 1.38
C SER A 748 -1.49 11.46 2.46
N PRO A 749 -2.37 12.08 3.28
CA PRO A 749 -1.96 12.98 4.37
C PRO A 749 -1.20 12.29 5.49
N ASP A 750 -1.49 11.00 5.74
CA ASP A 750 -0.80 10.20 6.76
C ASP A 750 0.66 9.93 6.38
N LYS A 751 0.88 9.49 5.13
CA LYS A 751 2.21 9.18 4.62
C LYS A 751 2.97 10.44 4.20
N ILE A 752 2.24 11.49 3.85
CA ILE A 752 2.71 12.68 3.14
C ILE A 752 3.38 12.21 1.85
N ALA A 753 2.57 11.59 1.00
CA ALA A 753 3.02 10.94 -0.22
C ALA A 753 1.97 11.01 -1.33
N LEU A 754 2.42 11.14 -2.58
CA LEU A 754 1.61 10.95 -3.78
C LEU A 754 1.70 9.50 -4.22
N LEU A 755 0.55 8.86 -4.42
CA LEU A 755 0.44 7.46 -4.81
C LEU A 755 -0.25 7.38 -6.18
N PHE A 756 0.51 7.03 -7.22
CA PHE A 756 -0.02 6.89 -8.57
C PHE A 756 -0.30 5.43 -8.90
N GLY A 757 -1.43 5.20 -9.56
CA GLY A 757 -1.87 3.90 -10.02
C GLY A 757 -1.64 3.64 -11.49
N TYR A 758 -1.74 2.37 -11.86
CA TYR A 758 -1.68 1.95 -13.24
C TYR A 758 -2.58 0.72 -13.48
N PHE A 759 -3.15 0.62 -14.68
CA PHE A 759 -4.23 -0.35 -14.99
C PHE A 759 -4.32 -0.62 -16.50
N PRO A 760 -4.86 -1.77 -16.93
CA PRO A 760 -5.02 -2.06 -18.35
C PRO A 760 -6.18 -1.24 -18.95
N ALA A 761 -5.97 -0.67 -20.14
CA ALA A 761 -7.00 0.04 -20.90
C ALA A 761 -8.15 -0.92 -21.31
N THR A 762 -9.41 -0.50 -21.14
CA THR A 762 -10.56 -1.32 -21.53
C THR A 762 -10.86 -1.23 -23.03
N VAL A 763 -11.57 -2.21 -23.59
CA VAL A 763 -11.92 -2.28 -25.03
C VAL A 763 -12.82 -1.11 -25.47
N GLY A 764 -13.52 -0.46 -24.54
CA GLY A 764 -14.36 0.73 -24.79
C GLY A 764 -13.61 2.07 -24.74
N ASP A 765 -12.43 2.09 -24.10
CA ASP A 765 -11.57 3.26 -23.88
C ASP A 765 -10.48 3.38 -24.97
N ALA A 766 -10.65 2.72 -26.13
CA ALA A 766 -9.68 2.66 -27.22
C ALA A 766 -9.60 3.97 -28.04
N GLY A 767 -9.54 5.11 -27.36
CA GLY A 767 -9.02 6.34 -27.90
C GLY A 767 -7.50 6.26 -27.98
N SER A 768 -6.95 5.83 -29.11
CA SER A 768 -5.51 5.84 -29.43
C SER A 768 -4.56 4.94 -28.60
N SER A 769 -5.00 4.39 -27.46
CA SER A 769 -4.24 3.44 -26.65
C SER A 769 -4.40 1.99 -27.13
N LEU A 770 -3.35 1.18 -27.01
CA LEU A 770 -3.40 -0.25 -27.34
C LEU A 770 -4.47 -0.94 -26.45
N PRO A 771 -5.48 -1.64 -27.01
CA PRO A 771 -6.43 -2.39 -26.20
C PRO A 771 -5.71 -3.41 -25.31
N GLY A 772 -5.94 -3.34 -23.99
CA GLY A 772 -5.20 -4.14 -22.99
C GLY A 772 -3.79 -3.64 -22.65
N GLY A 773 -3.34 -2.53 -23.25
CA GLY A 773 -2.11 -1.83 -22.87
C GLY A 773 -2.23 -1.17 -21.50
N MET A 774 -1.11 -0.90 -20.86
CA MET A 774 -1.10 -0.30 -19.51
C MET A 774 -1.18 1.22 -19.58
N VAL A 775 -2.10 1.79 -18.81
CA VAL A 775 -2.24 3.22 -18.57
C VAL A 775 -1.59 3.54 -17.24
N PHE A 776 -0.73 4.57 -17.21
CA PHE A 776 -0.03 5.01 -16.00
C PHE A 776 -0.49 6.41 -15.62
N THR A 777 -1.11 6.58 -14.44
CA THR A 777 -1.58 7.91 -14.02
C THR A 777 -0.43 8.86 -13.70
N CYS A 778 0.77 8.33 -13.40
CA CYS A 778 2.00 9.11 -13.21
C CYS A 778 2.56 9.75 -14.49
N LEU A 779 1.99 9.44 -15.66
CA LEU A 779 2.35 10.08 -16.93
C LEU A 779 1.43 11.24 -17.29
N SER A 780 0.33 11.43 -16.56
CA SER A 780 -0.56 12.57 -16.78
C SER A 780 -0.03 13.79 -16.02
N HIS A 781 0.35 14.84 -16.76
CA HIS A 781 0.72 16.13 -16.19
C HIS A 781 -0.32 16.62 -15.16
N ASP A 782 -1.59 16.47 -15.49
CA ASP A 782 -2.67 17.08 -14.74
C ASP A 782 -2.97 16.32 -13.46
N ILE A 783 -2.97 14.97 -13.50
CA ILE A 783 -3.09 14.17 -12.28
C ILE A 783 -1.94 14.51 -11.33
N ILE A 784 -0.71 14.64 -11.82
CA ILE A 784 0.44 14.96 -10.97
C ILE A 784 0.30 16.35 -10.34
N ALA A 785 -0.10 17.35 -11.12
CA ALA A 785 -0.32 18.72 -10.62
C ALA A 785 -1.50 18.78 -9.63
N HIS A 786 -2.58 18.03 -9.89
CA HIS A 786 -3.75 17.91 -9.02
C HIS A 786 -3.35 17.33 -7.66
N GLU A 787 -2.70 16.17 -7.64
CA GLU A 787 -2.30 15.51 -6.37
C GLU A 787 -1.23 16.29 -5.60
N THR A 788 -0.30 16.93 -6.31
CA THR A 788 0.67 17.84 -5.69
C THR A 788 -0.03 19.04 -5.03
N THR A 789 -1.12 19.52 -5.60
CA THR A 789 -1.91 20.63 -5.06
C THR A 789 -2.58 20.26 -3.75
N HIS A 790 -3.12 19.04 -3.61
CA HIS A 790 -3.62 18.56 -2.32
C HIS A 790 -2.55 18.60 -1.23
N ALA A 791 -1.33 18.14 -1.53
CA ALA A 791 -0.21 18.16 -0.58
C ALA A 791 0.20 19.59 -0.16
N LEU A 792 0.21 20.53 -1.11
CA LEU A 792 0.49 21.94 -0.84
C LEU A 792 -0.62 22.61 -0.03
N LEU A 793 -1.88 22.31 -0.32
CA LEU A 793 -3.03 22.85 0.41
C LEU A 793 -3.09 22.30 1.84
N ASP A 794 -2.77 21.02 2.06
CA ASP A 794 -2.65 20.44 3.39
C ASP A 794 -1.50 21.09 4.20
N GLY A 795 -0.37 21.37 3.54
CA GLY A 795 0.74 22.13 4.14
C GLY A 795 0.36 23.56 4.56
N LEU A 796 -0.45 24.26 3.76
CA LEU A 796 -0.85 25.65 4.01
C LEU A 796 -2.06 25.81 4.93
N HIS A 797 -3.08 24.95 4.74
CA HIS A 797 -4.41 25.00 5.35
C HIS A 797 -4.95 23.59 5.68
N ARG A 798 -4.21 22.83 6.50
CA ARG A 798 -4.59 21.48 6.98
C ARG A 798 -6.02 21.30 7.48
N ARG A 799 -6.69 22.37 7.95
CA ARG A 799 -8.09 22.30 8.41
C ARG A 799 -9.09 22.19 7.27
N PHE A 800 -8.68 22.40 6.02
CA PHE A 800 -9.58 22.31 4.89
C PHE A 800 -9.96 20.86 4.53
N ALA A 801 -9.15 19.88 4.96
CA ALA A 801 -9.49 18.47 4.86
C ALA A 801 -10.69 18.05 5.76
N GLU A 802 -11.10 18.90 6.71
CA GLU A 802 -12.25 18.63 7.57
C GLU A 802 -13.57 18.94 6.83
N ARG A 803 -14.45 17.94 6.68
CA ARG A 803 -15.75 18.07 6.00
C ARG A 803 -16.79 18.81 6.86
N THR A 804 -16.70 20.14 6.92
CA THR A 804 -17.62 20.97 7.75
C THR A 804 -18.87 21.46 7.03
N ASN A 805 -18.84 21.49 5.70
CA ASN A 805 -19.94 21.85 4.81
C ASN A 805 -19.70 21.24 3.40
N PRO A 806 -20.68 21.29 2.47
CA PRO A 806 -20.53 20.74 1.11
C PRO A 806 -19.44 21.40 0.25
N ASP A 807 -19.14 22.68 0.46
CA ASP A 807 -18.11 23.43 -0.27
C ASP A 807 -16.70 22.98 0.12
N MET A 808 -16.46 22.43 1.32
CA MET A 808 -15.12 22.04 1.78
C MET A 808 -14.46 20.96 0.91
N PRO A 809 -15.05 19.76 0.74
CA PRO A 809 -14.49 18.76 -0.18
C PRO A 809 -14.52 19.26 -1.63
N ALA A 810 -15.58 19.96 -2.05
CA ALA A 810 -15.68 20.50 -3.41
C ALA A 810 -14.60 21.55 -3.73
N PHE A 811 -14.18 22.35 -2.75
CA PHE A 811 -13.10 23.31 -2.91
C PHE A 811 -11.75 22.62 -3.06
N HIS A 812 -11.50 21.54 -2.33
CA HIS A 812 -10.27 20.75 -2.44
C HIS A 812 -10.08 20.20 -3.86
N GLU A 813 -11.13 19.64 -4.46
CA GLU A 813 -11.13 19.16 -5.83
C GLU A 813 -10.97 20.32 -6.82
N ALA A 814 -11.87 21.30 -6.75
CA ALA A 814 -11.92 22.41 -7.69
C ALA A 814 -10.62 23.23 -7.71
N PHE A 815 -10.00 23.45 -6.56
CA PHE A 815 -8.74 24.20 -6.48
C PHE A 815 -7.59 23.41 -7.12
N SER A 816 -7.57 22.09 -6.95
CA SER A 816 -6.55 21.22 -7.57
C SER A 816 -6.73 21.17 -9.09
N ASP A 817 -7.97 21.13 -9.57
CA ASP A 817 -8.32 21.26 -10.99
C ASP A 817 -7.95 22.62 -11.58
N ILE A 818 -8.19 23.72 -10.86
CA ILE A 818 -7.76 25.07 -11.27
C ILE A 818 -6.23 25.08 -11.44
N VAL A 819 -5.47 24.54 -10.49
CA VAL A 819 -4.00 24.53 -10.59
C VAL A 819 -3.54 23.68 -11.79
N ALA A 820 -4.04 22.46 -11.94
CA ALA A 820 -3.69 21.57 -13.05
C ALA A 820 -4.01 22.22 -14.41
N LEU A 821 -5.24 22.74 -14.56
CA LEU A 821 -5.71 23.39 -15.77
C LEU A 821 -4.85 24.61 -16.14
N PHE A 822 -4.70 25.55 -15.22
CA PHE A 822 -4.00 26.80 -15.53
C PHE A 822 -2.49 26.62 -15.66
N GLN A 823 -1.88 25.62 -15.03
CA GLN A 823 -0.48 25.26 -15.25
C GLN A 823 -0.27 24.84 -16.72
N HIS A 824 -1.21 24.07 -17.30
CA HIS A 824 -1.19 23.68 -18.70
C HIS A 824 -1.23 24.89 -19.66
N PHE A 825 -2.07 25.88 -19.36
CA PHE A 825 -2.12 27.15 -20.09
C PHE A 825 -0.89 28.04 -19.93
N THR A 826 0.09 27.68 -19.08
CA THR A 826 1.36 28.40 -19.01
C THR A 826 2.38 27.96 -20.05
N PHE A 827 2.11 26.87 -20.79
CA PHE A 827 2.97 26.38 -21.89
C PHE A 827 2.55 27.01 -23.22
N PRO A 828 3.33 27.96 -23.77
CA PRO A 828 2.93 28.70 -24.97
C PRO A 828 2.70 27.81 -26.19
N GLU A 829 3.40 26.68 -26.31
CA GLU A 829 3.30 25.73 -27.43
C GLU A 829 1.90 25.12 -27.53
N ILE A 830 1.31 24.75 -26.39
CA ILE A 830 -0.03 24.17 -26.31
C ILE A 830 -1.08 25.24 -26.62
N VAL A 831 -0.92 26.41 -26.01
CA VAL A 831 -1.84 27.53 -26.21
C VAL A 831 -1.82 28.01 -27.66
N ARG A 832 -0.64 28.03 -28.29
CA ARG A 832 -0.47 28.37 -29.71
C ARG A 832 -1.27 27.44 -30.61
N TYR A 833 -1.23 26.14 -30.35
CA TYR A 833 -2.05 25.17 -31.09
C TYR A 833 -3.55 25.44 -30.92
N ALA A 834 -4.00 25.66 -29.69
CA ALA A 834 -5.39 25.98 -29.40
C ALA A 834 -5.84 27.27 -30.13
N VAL A 835 -5.01 28.31 -30.14
CA VAL A 835 -5.28 29.57 -30.85
C VAL A 835 -5.38 29.35 -32.37
N ILE A 836 -4.52 28.53 -32.98
CA ILE A 836 -4.58 28.22 -34.43
C ILE A 836 -5.89 27.50 -34.75
N ARG A 837 -6.19 26.43 -34.01
CA ARG A 837 -7.31 25.52 -34.29
C ARG A 837 -8.66 26.20 -34.10
N HIS A 838 -8.78 27.07 -33.09
CA HIS A 838 -10.02 27.76 -32.75
C HIS A 838 -10.03 29.23 -33.18
N ARG A 839 -9.11 29.64 -34.06
CA ARG A 839 -9.01 31.01 -34.59
C ARG A 839 -9.07 32.07 -33.48
N GLY A 840 -8.34 31.83 -32.40
CA GLY A 840 -8.21 32.71 -31.23
C GLY A 840 -9.39 32.74 -30.26
N ASP A 841 -10.49 32.05 -30.55
CA ASP A 841 -11.62 31.93 -29.63
C ASP A 841 -11.40 30.82 -28.60
N LEU A 842 -10.91 31.25 -27.43
CA LEU A 842 -10.75 30.40 -26.26
C LEU A 842 -12.06 30.20 -25.46
N ALA A 843 -13.15 30.87 -25.86
CA ALA A 843 -14.46 30.72 -25.22
C ALA A 843 -15.25 29.51 -25.73
N ILE A 844 -14.73 28.78 -26.72
CA ILE A 844 -15.36 27.59 -27.24
C ILE A 844 -15.06 26.45 -26.27
N SER A 845 -16.13 25.80 -25.80
CA SER A 845 -16.08 24.58 -24.98
C SER A 845 -15.18 23.50 -25.58
N ASP A 846 -14.86 23.57 -26.87
CA ASP A 846 -14.13 22.56 -27.62
C ASP A 846 -12.63 22.49 -27.29
N ILE A 847 -11.92 23.60 -27.00
CA ILE A 847 -10.50 23.50 -26.58
C ILE A 847 -10.39 22.72 -25.28
N LEU A 848 -11.26 23.05 -24.33
CA LEU A 848 -11.26 22.44 -23.00
C LEU A 848 -12.03 21.14 -22.92
N ALA A 849 -12.93 20.86 -23.85
CA ALA A 849 -13.54 19.55 -24.02
C ALA A 849 -12.64 18.62 -24.86
N GLU A 850 -11.70 19.16 -25.64
CA GLU A 850 -10.69 18.41 -26.40
C GLU A 850 -9.45 18.14 -25.53
N ILE A 851 -8.93 19.15 -24.79
CA ILE A 851 -8.04 18.93 -23.64
C ILE A 851 -8.82 18.10 -22.60
N GLY A 852 -10.11 18.39 -22.39
CA GLY A 852 -11.15 17.64 -21.65
C GLY A 852 -11.17 16.13 -21.88
N LYS A 853 -11.25 15.75 -23.15
CA LYS A 853 -11.17 14.37 -23.66
C LYS A 853 -9.78 13.79 -23.42
N GLN A 854 -8.73 14.60 -23.59
CA GLN A 854 -7.34 14.22 -23.24
C GLN A 854 -7.19 13.91 -21.73
N PHE A 855 -7.97 14.53 -20.82
CA PHE A 855 -7.95 14.25 -19.38
C PHE A 855 -8.60 12.89 -18.99
N GLY A 856 -9.37 12.23 -19.86
CA GLY A 856 -10.30 11.16 -19.45
C GLY A 856 -10.41 9.90 -20.31
N ASP A 857 -9.91 9.88 -21.54
CA ASP A 857 -10.11 8.74 -22.46
C ASP A 857 -9.41 7.45 -22.01
N ALA A 858 -8.43 7.52 -21.10
CA ALA A 858 -7.72 6.34 -20.59
C ALA A 858 -8.16 5.88 -19.19
N SER A 859 -8.82 6.73 -18.38
CA SER A 859 -9.07 6.44 -16.95
C SER A 859 -10.53 6.46 -16.50
N GLY A 860 -11.47 6.93 -17.32
CA GLY A 860 -12.92 6.87 -17.03
C GLY A 860 -13.41 7.57 -15.75
N ARG A 861 -12.51 8.13 -14.92
CA ARG A 861 -12.80 8.48 -13.51
C ARG A 861 -12.63 9.95 -13.16
N TYR A 862 -12.05 10.78 -14.02
CA TYR A 862 -11.85 12.21 -13.77
C TYR A 862 -12.81 13.07 -14.63
N GLY A 863 -14.11 12.81 -14.47
CA GLY A 863 -15.19 13.45 -15.25
C GLY A 863 -15.49 14.91 -14.90
N ALA A 864 -14.91 15.47 -13.83
CA ALA A 864 -15.25 16.80 -13.30
C ALA A 864 -14.93 17.93 -14.28
N LEU A 865 -13.78 17.93 -14.96
CA LEU A 865 -13.46 18.95 -15.98
C LEU A 865 -14.32 18.83 -17.24
N ARG A 866 -14.61 17.59 -17.67
CA ARG A 866 -15.53 17.29 -18.78
C ARG A 866 -16.95 17.79 -18.48
N ASN A 867 -17.36 17.67 -17.23
CA ASN A 867 -18.64 18.14 -16.71
C ASN A 867 -18.63 19.65 -16.38
N ALA A 868 -17.48 20.27 -16.09
CA ALA A 868 -17.31 21.68 -15.69
C ALA A 868 -17.47 22.68 -16.86
N ILE A 869 -17.19 22.25 -18.08
CA ILE A 869 -17.16 23.14 -19.26
C ILE A 869 -17.93 22.54 -20.45
N GLY A 870 -18.55 21.36 -20.26
CA GLY A 870 -19.51 20.77 -21.18
C GLY A 870 -20.94 21.30 -20.99
N PRO A 871 -21.89 20.94 -21.88
CA PRO A 871 -23.30 21.35 -21.79
C PRO A 871 -23.94 21.04 -20.43
N ARG A 872 -23.51 19.93 -19.80
CA ARG A 872 -24.00 19.47 -18.49
C ARG A 872 -23.74 20.43 -17.33
N THR A 873 -22.66 21.22 -17.34
CA THR A 873 -22.42 22.19 -16.25
C THR A 873 -23.48 23.28 -16.15
N GLN A 874 -24.14 23.60 -17.27
CA GLN A 874 -25.22 24.58 -17.28
C GLN A 874 -26.50 24.02 -16.63
N GLU A 875 -26.58 22.70 -16.42
CA GLU A 875 -27.68 22.01 -15.76
C GLU A 875 -27.51 21.99 -14.22
N PHE A 876 -26.29 22.22 -13.70
CA PHE A 876 -26.02 22.19 -12.27
C PHE A 876 -26.35 23.52 -11.58
N SER A 877 -27.16 23.44 -10.53
CA SER A 877 -27.45 24.56 -9.64
C SER A 877 -26.57 24.51 -8.39
N TYR A 878 -25.83 25.59 -8.09
CA TYR A 878 -24.97 25.68 -6.90
C TYR A 878 -25.74 25.46 -5.59
N SER A 879 -27.03 25.78 -5.52
CA SER A 879 -27.84 25.55 -4.31
C SER A 879 -28.26 24.09 -4.10
N GLU A 880 -28.26 23.28 -5.16
CA GLU A 880 -28.84 21.93 -5.16
C GLU A 880 -27.79 20.82 -5.28
N THR A 881 -26.61 21.15 -5.83
CA THR A 881 -25.53 20.19 -6.07
C THR A 881 -24.76 19.90 -4.79
N MET A 882 -24.83 18.67 -4.27
CA MET A 882 -24.17 18.28 -3.01
C MET A 882 -22.94 17.38 -3.19
N GLU A 883 -22.84 16.68 -4.32
CA GLU A 883 -21.69 15.84 -4.67
C GLU A 883 -20.46 16.75 -4.89
N ALA A 884 -19.30 16.32 -4.39
CA ALA A 884 -18.11 17.17 -4.27
C ALA A 884 -17.49 17.52 -5.63
N HIS A 885 -17.43 16.55 -6.54
CA HIS A 885 -16.89 16.73 -7.89
C HIS A 885 -17.77 17.65 -8.73
N ASP A 886 -19.07 17.38 -8.80
CA ASP A 886 -20.04 18.19 -9.56
C ASP A 886 -20.15 19.61 -8.99
N ARG A 887 -20.12 19.77 -7.67
CA ARG A 887 -20.12 21.09 -7.04
C ARG A 887 -18.81 21.84 -7.29
N GLY A 888 -17.68 21.14 -7.25
CA GLY A 888 -16.36 21.69 -7.54
C GLY A 888 -16.24 22.19 -8.98
N ALA A 889 -16.81 21.45 -9.94
CA ALA A 889 -16.88 21.81 -11.34
C ALA A 889 -17.49 23.20 -11.58
N ILE A 890 -18.47 23.63 -10.76
CA ILE A 890 -19.07 24.96 -10.81
C ILE A 890 -18.03 26.07 -10.52
N LEU A 891 -17.15 25.84 -9.54
CA LEU A 891 -16.09 26.80 -9.17
C LEU A 891 -15.02 26.88 -10.25
N VAL A 892 -14.56 25.73 -10.77
CA VAL A 892 -13.59 25.67 -11.89
C VAL A 892 -14.12 26.48 -13.07
N ALA A 893 -15.39 26.26 -13.42
CA ALA A 893 -16.04 26.94 -14.53
C ALA A 893 -16.15 28.46 -14.30
N ALA A 894 -16.47 28.91 -13.09
CA ALA A 894 -16.49 30.33 -12.75
C ALA A 894 -15.10 30.99 -12.89
N VAL A 895 -14.03 30.31 -12.45
CA VAL A 895 -12.67 30.83 -12.61
C VAL A 895 -12.25 30.85 -14.08
N PHE A 896 -12.65 29.85 -14.86
CA PHE A 896 -12.38 29.79 -16.29
C PHE A 896 -13.12 30.88 -17.07
N ASP A 897 -14.41 31.11 -16.78
CA ASP A 897 -15.20 32.19 -17.37
C ASP A 897 -14.54 33.56 -17.13
N ALA A 898 -14.00 33.79 -15.93
CA ALA A 898 -13.24 34.99 -15.61
C ALA A 898 -11.95 35.09 -16.44
N PHE A 899 -11.20 34.00 -16.60
CA PHE A 899 -10.01 33.95 -17.46
C PHE A 899 -10.33 34.32 -18.91
N VAL A 900 -11.38 33.74 -19.48
CA VAL A 900 -11.81 34.04 -20.86
C VAL A 900 -12.17 35.50 -21.01
N ALA A 901 -12.94 36.07 -20.08
CA ALA A 901 -13.30 37.50 -20.11
C ALA A 901 -12.06 38.40 -20.09
N ILE A 902 -11.07 38.08 -19.27
CA ILE A 902 -9.81 38.83 -19.17
C ILE A 902 -8.98 38.67 -20.45
N TYR A 903 -8.84 37.45 -20.97
CA TYR A 903 -8.11 37.17 -22.21
C TYR A 903 -8.71 37.95 -23.39
N LYS A 904 -10.04 37.93 -23.54
CA LYS A 904 -10.74 38.70 -24.56
C LYS A 904 -10.41 40.19 -24.45
N ARG A 905 -10.46 40.74 -23.23
CA ARG A 905 -10.12 42.14 -22.99
C ARG A 905 -8.65 42.48 -23.32
N ARG A 906 -7.71 41.60 -23.01
CA ARG A 906 -6.27 41.81 -23.29
C ARG A 906 -5.93 41.71 -24.78
N THR A 907 -6.59 40.80 -25.49
CA THR A 907 -6.31 40.54 -26.91
C THR A 907 -7.09 41.43 -27.87
N ASP A 908 -8.15 42.09 -27.40
CA ASP A 908 -9.00 42.96 -28.21
C ASP A 908 -8.21 44.01 -29.02
N LYS A 909 -7.23 44.67 -28.40
CA LYS A 909 -6.38 45.64 -29.09
C LYS A 909 -5.50 44.97 -30.16
N LEU A 910 -4.97 43.78 -29.90
CA LEU A 910 -4.12 43.05 -30.84
C LEU A 910 -4.91 42.66 -32.09
N LEU A 911 -6.13 42.14 -31.91
CA LEU A 911 -7.03 41.78 -33.01
C LEU A 911 -7.37 43.00 -33.87
N ARG A 912 -7.72 44.13 -33.24
CA ARG A 912 -8.01 45.39 -33.94
C ARG A 912 -6.81 45.91 -34.74
N VAL A 913 -5.61 45.90 -34.16
CA VAL A 913 -4.38 46.32 -34.84
C VAL A 913 -4.06 45.40 -36.03
N ALA A 914 -4.32 44.11 -35.91
CA ALA A 914 -4.12 43.14 -36.99
C ALA A 914 -5.24 43.15 -38.06
N GLY A 915 -6.22 44.05 -37.95
CA GLY A 915 -7.31 44.20 -38.91
C GLY A 915 -8.42 43.15 -38.79
N TYR A 916 -8.52 42.47 -37.65
CA TYR A 916 -9.59 41.53 -37.34
C TYR A 916 -10.73 42.21 -36.57
N THR A 917 -11.93 41.64 -36.65
CA THR A 917 -13.07 42.07 -35.84
C THR A 917 -12.76 41.88 -34.36
N SER A 918 -13.04 42.92 -33.58
CA SER A 918 -12.98 42.90 -32.11
C SER A 918 -14.01 41.93 -31.53
N TRP A 919 -13.82 41.51 -30.28
CA TRP A 919 -14.83 40.79 -29.50
C TRP A 919 -16.06 41.70 -29.30
N SER A 920 -16.99 41.74 -30.25
CA SER A 920 -18.20 42.56 -30.13
C SER A 920 -19.06 42.08 -28.96
N ALA A 921 -19.66 43.02 -28.21
CA ALA A 921 -20.52 42.71 -27.07
C ALA A 921 -21.67 41.77 -27.48
N GLY A 922 -21.54 40.49 -27.08
CA GLY A 922 -22.52 39.44 -27.34
C GLY A 922 -22.17 38.46 -28.47
N ASP A 923 -21.08 38.66 -29.23
CA ASP A 923 -20.59 37.65 -30.18
C ASP A 923 -19.47 36.83 -29.52
N THR A 924 -19.62 35.50 -29.51
CA THR A 924 -18.66 34.61 -28.90
C THR A 924 -17.44 34.38 -29.78
N SER A 925 -17.57 34.53 -31.11
CA SER A 925 -16.60 34.07 -32.10
C SER A 925 -16.00 35.18 -32.97
N ILE A 926 -14.72 35.07 -33.30
CA ILE A 926 -14.08 35.93 -34.32
C ILE A 926 -14.56 35.41 -35.70
N ARG A 927 -15.59 36.06 -36.26
CA ARG A 927 -16.14 35.70 -37.58
C ARG A 927 -15.20 36.20 -38.70
N THR A 928 -14.18 35.41 -39.00
CA THR A 928 -13.30 35.67 -40.15
C THR A 928 -12.96 34.39 -40.88
N ASP A 929 -13.02 34.45 -42.22
CA ASP A 929 -12.56 33.39 -43.12
C ASP A 929 -11.05 33.46 -43.35
N ARG A 930 -10.40 34.53 -42.88
CA ARG A 930 -8.96 34.76 -43.02
C ARG A 930 -8.18 34.07 -41.89
N PRO A 931 -7.18 33.23 -42.20
CA PRO A 931 -6.32 32.64 -41.18
C PRO A 931 -5.45 33.71 -40.50
N PHE A 932 -5.19 33.54 -39.20
CA PHE A 932 -4.29 34.42 -38.46
C PHE A 932 -2.84 34.29 -38.93
N PRO A 933 -2.10 35.41 -39.13
CA PRO A 933 -0.66 35.38 -39.31
C PRO A 933 0.02 34.72 -38.10
N SER A 934 1.15 34.03 -38.33
CA SER A 934 1.91 33.35 -37.27
C SER A 934 2.26 34.28 -36.12
N GLU A 935 2.63 35.52 -36.41
CA GLU A 935 3.01 36.52 -35.42
C GLU A 935 1.82 36.91 -34.54
N LEU A 936 0.61 36.99 -35.11
CA LEU A 936 -0.60 37.25 -34.33
C LEU A 936 -0.93 36.05 -33.44
N VAL A 937 -0.79 34.83 -33.96
CA VAL A 937 -0.98 33.62 -33.16
C VAL A 937 -0.02 33.60 -31.97
N ASP A 938 1.26 33.88 -32.20
CA ASP A 938 2.28 33.90 -31.15
C ASP A 938 1.95 34.95 -30.08
N LEU A 939 1.55 36.17 -30.49
CA LEU A 939 1.12 37.23 -29.57
C LEU A 939 -0.13 36.86 -28.77
N LEU A 940 -1.13 36.22 -29.40
CA LEU A 940 -2.34 35.75 -28.71
C LEU A 940 -2.00 34.63 -27.71
N ALA A 941 -1.13 33.69 -28.08
CA ALA A 941 -0.69 32.61 -27.22
C ALA A 941 0.12 33.11 -26.01
N GLU A 942 0.98 34.10 -26.21
CA GLU A 942 1.69 34.78 -25.13
C GLU A 942 0.72 35.50 -24.17
N GLU A 943 -0.26 36.23 -24.69
CA GLU A 943 -1.23 36.94 -23.84
C GLU A 943 -2.14 35.97 -23.08
N ALA A 944 -2.55 34.86 -23.68
CA ALA A 944 -3.25 33.78 -22.98
C ALA A 944 -2.39 33.18 -21.86
N SER A 945 -1.13 32.86 -22.14
CA SER A 945 -0.19 32.28 -21.14
C SER A 945 0.08 33.25 -19.98
N LYS A 946 0.22 34.55 -20.27
CA LYS A 946 0.35 35.61 -19.26
C LYS A 946 -0.92 35.74 -18.42
N THR A 947 -2.09 35.65 -19.06
CA THR A 947 -3.39 35.75 -18.38
C THR A 947 -3.63 34.57 -17.45
N ALA A 948 -3.37 33.35 -17.94
CA ALA A 948 -3.43 32.12 -17.15
C ALA A 948 -2.50 32.20 -15.93
N SER A 949 -1.25 32.64 -16.15
CA SER A 949 -0.28 32.85 -15.07
C SER A 949 -0.76 33.86 -14.02
N HIS A 950 -1.45 34.93 -14.44
CA HIS A 950 -2.01 35.92 -13.50
C HIS A 950 -3.19 35.36 -12.72
N VAL A 951 -4.14 34.70 -13.40
CA VAL A 951 -5.30 34.06 -12.77
C VAL A 951 -4.87 33.01 -11.76
N LEU A 952 -3.92 32.14 -12.11
CA LEU A 952 -3.36 31.13 -11.21
C LEU A 952 -2.71 31.77 -9.97
N ARG A 953 -1.91 32.83 -10.14
CA ARG A 953 -1.30 33.54 -9.00
C ARG A 953 -2.34 34.19 -8.09
N ILE A 954 -3.41 34.77 -8.66
CA ILE A 954 -4.51 35.34 -7.86
C ILE A 954 -5.19 34.24 -7.06
N CYS A 955 -5.49 33.09 -7.68
CA CYS A 955 -6.10 31.94 -7.01
C CYS A 955 -5.25 31.43 -5.84
N ILE A 956 -3.94 31.22 -6.06
CA ILE A 956 -3.04 30.75 -4.99
C ILE A 956 -2.89 31.80 -3.88
N ARG A 957 -2.75 33.09 -4.21
CA ARG A 957 -2.66 34.16 -3.20
C ARG A 957 -3.91 34.28 -2.35
N ALA A 958 -5.08 34.07 -2.95
CA ALA A 958 -6.36 34.13 -2.25
C ALA A 958 -6.43 33.14 -1.07
N LEU A 959 -5.65 32.05 -1.08
CA LEU A 959 -5.56 31.14 0.05
C LEU A 959 -5.15 31.86 1.34
N ASP A 960 -4.22 32.83 1.30
CA ASP A 960 -3.87 33.60 2.51
C ASP A 960 -5.01 34.48 3.02
N TYR A 961 -5.99 34.80 2.16
CA TYR A 961 -7.18 35.61 2.47
C TYR A 961 -8.44 34.77 2.72
N CYS A 962 -8.28 33.46 2.89
CA CYS A 962 -9.38 32.57 3.23
C CYS A 962 -9.60 32.50 4.75
N PRO A 963 -10.84 32.25 5.20
CA PRO A 963 -11.10 31.88 6.58
C PRO A 963 -10.31 30.64 7.01
N PRO A 964 -10.04 30.48 8.32
CA PRO A 964 -9.18 29.40 8.81
C PRO A 964 -9.86 28.02 8.80
N VAL A 965 -11.19 27.99 8.73
CA VAL A 965 -12.05 26.79 8.73
C VAL A 965 -13.37 27.11 8.01
N ASP A 966 -14.09 26.08 7.55
CA ASP A 966 -15.46 26.21 7.05
C ASP A 966 -15.60 27.25 5.92
N LEU A 967 -14.70 27.17 4.93
CA LEU A 967 -14.72 27.96 3.70
C LEU A 967 -16.00 27.66 2.89
N ASP A 968 -16.57 28.70 2.27
CA ASP A 968 -17.55 28.56 1.20
C ASP A 968 -17.05 29.27 -0.08
N PHE A 969 -17.63 28.97 -1.24
CA PHE A 969 -17.16 29.57 -2.50
C PHE A 969 -17.35 31.10 -2.55
N GLY A 970 -18.30 31.62 -1.77
CA GLY A 970 -18.50 33.06 -1.60
C GLY A 970 -17.35 33.72 -0.84
N ASP A 971 -16.86 33.07 0.22
CA ASP A 971 -15.67 33.50 0.96
C ASP A 971 -14.43 33.46 0.06
N TYR A 972 -14.30 32.45 -0.81
CA TYR A 972 -13.20 32.38 -1.77
C TYR A 972 -13.26 33.51 -2.82
N LEU A 973 -14.45 33.86 -3.34
CA LEU A 973 -14.61 35.05 -4.20
C LEU A 973 -14.13 36.33 -3.51
N ARG A 974 -14.47 36.51 -2.24
CA ARG A 974 -14.02 37.67 -1.45
C ARG A 974 -12.50 37.66 -1.28
N ALA A 975 -11.92 36.48 -1.06
CA ALA A 975 -10.47 36.31 -0.97
C ALA A 975 -9.76 36.67 -2.29
N LEU A 976 -10.29 36.22 -3.45
CA LEU A 976 -9.78 36.55 -4.78
C LEU A 976 -9.77 38.07 -5.00
N VAL A 977 -10.90 38.73 -4.77
CA VAL A 977 -11.05 40.18 -4.96
C VAL A 977 -10.15 40.97 -4.00
N THR A 978 -10.09 40.57 -2.73
CA THR A 978 -9.29 41.29 -1.71
C THR A 978 -7.79 41.15 -1.99
N CYS A 979 -7.30 39.93 -2.28
CA CYS A 979 -5.88 39.71 -2.49
C CYS A 979 -5.34 40.44 -3.73
N ASP A 980 -6.19 40.59 -4.76
CA ASP A 980 -5.84 41.33 -5.96
C ASP A 980 -5.92 42.86 -5.74
N ALA A 981 -6.95 43.34 -5.03
CA ALA A 981 -7.07 44.75 -4.63
C ALA A 981 -5.86 45.26 -3.85
N ASP A 982 -5.26 44.40 -3.03
CA ASP A 982 -4.06 44.72 -2.26
C ASP A 982 -2.80 44.89 -3.09
N LEU A 983 -2.67 44.10 -4.16
CA LEU A 983 -1.47 44.08 -4.97
C LEU A 983 -1.56 45.03 -6.17
N VAL A 984 -2.74 45.13 -6.79
CA VAL A 984 -3.01 45.92 -7.99
C VAL A 984 -4.26 46.79 -7.76
N PRO A 985 -4.17 47.86 -6.96
CA PRO A 985 -5.35 48.62 -6.54
C PRO A 985 -6.16 49.23 -7.71
N ASP A 986 -5.51 49.60 -8.79
CA ASP A 986 -6.09 50.28 -9.95
C ASP A 986 -6.81 49.35 -10.95
N ASP A 987 -6.54 48.04 -10.92
CA ASP A 987 -7.15 46.99 -11.78
C ASP A 987 -7.48 47.47 -13.20
N PRO A 988 -6.47 47.86 -14.00
CA PRO A 988 -6.69 48.50 -15.30
C PRO A 988 -7.42 47.58 -16.30
N LEU A 989 -7.39 46.27 -16.05
CA LEU A 989 -7.96 45.24 -16.90
C LEU A 989 -9.24 44.62 -16.31
N GLY A 990 -9.72 45.08 -15.16
CA GLY A 990 -10.99 44.63 -14.56
C GLY A 990 -11.02 43.16 -14.17
N TYR A 991 -9.92 42.59 -13.70
CA TYR A 991 -9.82 41.20 -13.25
C TYR A 991 -10.85 40.91 -12.16
N ARG A 992 -10.98 41.82 -11.18
CA ARG A 992 -11.90 41.63 -10.06
C ARG A 992 -13.35 41.64 -10.51
N LEU A 993 -13.68 42.48 -11.49
CA LEU A 993 -15.02 42.52 -12.09
C LEU A 993 -15.31 41.23 -12.87
N ALA A 994 -14.33 40.70 -13.61
CA ALA A 994 -14.48 39.44 -14.32
C ALA A 994 -14.77 38.26 -13.37
N PHE A 995 -14.04 38.16 -12.26
CA PHE A 995 -14.33 37.16 -11.21
C PHE A 995 -15.72 37.34 -10.62
N LEU A 996 -16.10 38.59 -10.27
CA LEU A 996 -17.41 38.87 -9.72
C LEU A 996 -18.54 38.46 -10.67
N GLU A 997 -18.43 38.83 -11.95
CA GLU A 997 -19.42 38.49 -12.96
C GLU A 997 -19.52 36.98 -13.18
N ALA A 998 -18.39 36.29 -13.30
CA ALA A 998 -18.36 34.85 -13.51
C ALA A 998 -18.98 34.06 -12.35
N PHE A 999 -18.63 34.40 -11.10
CA PHE A 999 -19.21 33.75 -9.92
C PHE A 999 -20.71 34.03 -9.81
N ARG A 1000 -21.14 35.26 -10.11
CA ARG A 1000 -22.56 35.62 -10.15
C ARG A 1000 -23.33 34.80 -11.19
N ASN A 1001 -22.78 34.64 -12.38
CA ASN A 1001 -23.42 33.89 -13.48
C ASN A 1001 -23.61 32.41 -13.13
N ARG A 1002 -22.82 31.89 -12.17
CA ARG A 1002 -22.93 30.52 -11.64
C ARG A 1002 -23.74 30.42 -10.34
N GLY A 1003 -24.39 31.50 -9.91
CA GLY A 1003 -25.19 31.52 -8.68
C GLY A 1003 -24.37 31.51 -7.38
N ILE A 1004 -23.05 31.76 -7.45
CA ILE A 1004 -22.18 31.83 -6.28
C ILE A 1004 -22.20 33.25 -5.72
N PHE A 1005 -22.81 33.41 -4.54
CA PHE A 1005 -22.91 34.69 -3.86
C PHE A 1005 -22.26 34.63 -2.47
N PRO A 1006 -21.47 35.65 -2.09
CA PRO A 1006 -21.00 35.78 -0.72
C PRO A 1006 -22.16 36.01 0.23
N ARG A 1007 -22.07 35.39 1.41
CA ARG A 1007 -23.09 35.52 2.44
C ARG A 1007 -22.84 36.79 3.26
N LYS A 1008 -23.92 37.36 3.82
CA LYS A 1008 -23.89 38.51 4.75
C LYS A 1008 -23.38 39.84 4.14
N ILE A 1009 -23.46 40.00 2.82
CA ILE A 1009 -23.31 41.30 2.14
C ILE A 1009 -24.69 41.82 1.71
N ARG A 1010 -24.89 43.13 1.75
CA ARG A 1010 -26.16 43.78 1.34
C ARG A 1010 -26.20 44.11 -0.15
N THR A 1011 -25.04 44.36 -0.75
CA THR A 1011 -24.88 44.73 -2.16
C THR A 1011 -23.71 43.96 -2.74
N LEU A 1012 -23.88 43.49 -3.98
CA LEU A 1012 -22.84 42.79 -4.72
C LEU A 1012 -22.01 43.81 -5.52
N SER A 1013 -20.98 44.36 -4.89
CA SER A 1013 -20.03 45.30 -5.48
C SER A 1013 -18.60 44.93 -5.10
N LEU A 1014 -17.61 45.38 -5.88
CA LEU A 1014 -16.19 45.13 -5.58
C LEU A 1014 -15.79 45.64 -4.18
N GLU A 1015 -16.34 46.76 -3.75
CA GLU A 1015 -16.12 47.32 -2.41
C GLU A 1015 -16.70 46.42 -1.31
N SER A 1016 -17.93 45.92 -1.49
CA SER A 1016 -18.59 45.04 -0.53
C SER A 1016 -17.92 43.67 -0.42
N LEU A 1017 -17.25 43.21 -1.49
CA LEU A 1017 -16.52 41.94 -1.51
C LEU A 1017 -15.23 41.99 -0.71
N ASN A 1018 -14.54 43.13 -0.68
CA ASN A 1018 -13.30 43.27 0.07
C ASN A 1018 -13.50 42.90 1.54
N TRP A 1019 -12.56 42.12 2.09
CA TRP A 1019 -12.46 41.99 3.53
C TRP A 1019 -12.21 43.36 4.16
N ARG A 1020 -12.62 43.53 5.42
CA ARG A 1020 -12.50 44.81 6.12
C ARG A 1020 -11.52 44.71 7.27
N GLU A 1021 -10.95 45.86 7.59
CA GLU A 1021 -10.22 46.08 8.84
C GLU A 1021 -11.17 45.88 10.04
N PRO A 1022 -10.68 45.31 11.15
CA PRO A 1022 -11.46 45.24 12.38
C PRO A 1022 -11.84 46.64 12.87
N GLU A 1023 -13.02 46.78 13.49
CA GLU A 1023 -13.51 48.05 14.04
C GLU A 1023 -12.55 48.67 15.08
N GLN A 1024 -11.78 47.81 15.76
CA GLN A 1024 -10.81 48.21 16.76
C GLN A 1024 -9.47 47.51 16.51
N GLN A 1025 -8.38 48.27 16.59
CA GLN A 1025 -7.03 47.74 16.55
C GLN A 1025 -6.57 47.28 17.94
N ILE A 1026 -5.75 46.23 17.98
CA ILE A 1026 -5.26 45.67 19.24
C ILE A 1026 -4.10 46.51 19.78
N ARG A 1027 -4.24 46.96 21.04
CA ARG A 1027 -3.20 47.74 21.71
C ARG A 1027 -1.90 46.92 21.86
N GLY A 1028 -0.77 47.54 21.55
CA GLY A 1028 0.55 46.91 21.66
C GLY A 1028 0.88 45.90 20.57
N LEU A 1029 0.08 45.79 19.49
CA LEU A 1029 0.31 44.86 18.39
C LEU A 1029 1.72 45.02 17.76
N GLY A 1030 2.18 46.25 17.57
CA GLY A 1030 3.52 46.51 17.04
C GLY A 1030 4.65 45.94 17.90
N GLU A 1031 4.46 45.79 19.22
CA GLU A 1031 5.48 45.19 20.08
C GLU A 1031 5.69 43.70 19.81
N ILE A 1032 4.61 42.96 19.53
CA ILE A 1032 4.71 41.54 19.23
C ILE A 1032 5.17 41.33 17.78
N VAL A 1033 4.66 42.12 16.82
CA VAL A 1033 5.04 42.02 15.40
C VAL A 1033 6.55 42.22 15.22
N ARG A 1034 7.16 43.22 15.88
CA ARG A 1034 8.62 43.45 15.85
C ARG A 1034 9.46 42.34 16.49
N ARG A 1035 8.84 41.46 17.27
CA ARG A 1035 9.49 40.31 17.90
C ARG A 1035 9.26 39.01 17.11
N LEU A 1036 8.50 39.03 16.02
CA LEU A 1036 8.33 37.86 15.17
C LEU A 1036 9.55 37.69 14.26
N ASP A 1037 9.94 36.44 14.03
CA ASP A 1037 10.92 36.10 13.02
C ASP A 1037 10.21 36.01 11.66
N LEU A 1038 10.47 36.98 10.78
CA LEU A 1038 9.83 37.11 9.47
C LEU A 1038 10.81 36.86 8.31
N ASP A 1039 11.96 36.22 8.57
CA ASP A 1039 13.00 35.97 7.56
C ASP A 1039 12.63 34.82 6.60
N TRP A 1040 11.42 34.25 6.72
CA TRP A 1040 10.89 33.21 5.85
C TRP A 1040 10.55 33.74 4.45
N ASN A 1041 11.59 33.90 3.64
CA ASN A 1041 11.56 34.30 2.24
C ASN A 1041 11.88 33.11 1.31
N LEU A 1042 12.18 33.39 0.03
CA LEU A 1042 12.50 32.39 -1.00
C LEU A 1042 13.94 31.85 -0.91
N ASP A 1043 14.81 32.45 -0.11
CA ASP A 1043 16.22 32.04 0.02
C ASP A 1043 16.51 31.30 1.33
N GLN A 1044 15.55 31.28 2.27
CA GLN A 1044 15.72 30.64 3.58
C GLN A 1044 15.59 29.10 3.50
N ASP A 1045 16.32 28.42 4.38
CA ASP A 1045 16.13 27.00 4.68
C ASP A 1045 14.72 26.72 5.23
N ARG A 1046 14.07 25.68 4.70
CA ARG A 1046 12.68 25.34 5.00
C ARG A 1046 12.47 24.83 6.43
N ARG A 1047 13.48 24.18 7.02
CA ARG A 1047 13.42 23.75 8.41
C ARG A 1047 13.47 24.96 9.34
N LEU A 1048 14.34 25.94 9.05
CA LEU A 1048 14.37 27.19 9.81
C LEU A 1048 13.05 27.95 9.69
N ALA A 1049 12.45 28.02 8.50
CA ALA A 1049 11.12 28.61 8.29
C ALA A 1049 10.02 27.92 9.15
N TYR A 1050 10.03 26.58 9.20
CA TYR A 1050 9.12 25.80 10.05
C TYR A 1050 9.30 26.10 11.54
N GLU A 1051 10.55 26.13 12.01
CA GLU A 1051 10.90 26.44 13.40
C GLU A 1051 10.52 27.88 13.76
N ALA A 1052 10.78 28.85 12.88
CA ALA A 1052 10.36 30.24 13.02
C ALA A 1052 8.84 30.38 13.15
N SER A 1053 8.05 29.71 12.28
CA SER A 1053 6.59 29.71 12.35
C SER A 1053 6.07 29.17 13.69
N ARG A 1054 6.64 28.06 14.19
CA ARG A 1054 6.28 27.50 15.50
C ARG A 1054 6.64 28.43 16.65
N ASN A 1055 7.83 29.01 16.63
CA ASN A 1055 8.29 29.95 17.65
C ASN A 1055 7.43 31.22 17.69
N ASN A 1056 7.09 31.76 16.52
CA ASN A 1056 6.17 32.88 16.36
C ASN A 1056 4.80 32.55 16.94
N ALA A 1057 4.24 31.37 16.64
CA ALA A 1057 2.96 30.95 17.17
C ALA A 1057 2.95 30.90 18.72
N VAL A 1058 4.02 30.37 19.33
CA VAL A 1058 4.19 30.36 20.79
C VAL A 1058 4.30 31.78 21.36
N ARG A 1059 5.08 32.67 20.70
CA ARG A 1059 5.24 34.06 21.11
C ARG A 1059 3.91 34.81 21.11
N LEU A 1060 3.14 34.71 20.01
CA LEU A 1060 1.84 35.36 19.90
C LEU A 1060 0.82 34.78 20.90
N HIS A 1061 0.77 33.45 21.05
CA HIS A 1061 -0.15 32.81 22.00
C HIS A 1061 0.11 33.26 23.43
N ARG A 1062 1.40 33.30 23.84
CA ARG A 1062 1.80 33.78 25.16
C ARG A 1062 1.48 35.26 25.34
N TRP A 1063 1.81 36.10 24.36
CA TRP A 1063 1.55 37.53 24.41
C TRP A 1063 0.06 37.86 24.58
N LEU A 1064 -0.82 37.20 23.81
CA LEU A 1064 -2.28 37.36 23.94
C LEU A 1064 -2.78 36.89 25.32
N THR A 1065 -2.31 35.72 25.77
CA THR A 1065 -2.75 35.13 27.04
C THR A 1065 -2.31 35.96 28.24
N ASP A 1066 -1.05 36.39 28.29
CA ASP A 1066 -0.50 37.16 29.41
C ASP A 1066 -1.17 38.53 29.53
N ARG A 1067 -1.41 39.22 28.40
CA ARG A 1067 -2.08 40.54 28.40
C ARG A 1067 -3.57 40.47 28.73
N TRP A 1068 -4.25 39.39 28.35
CA TRP A 1068 -5.63 39.19 28.79
C TRP A 1068 -5.69 38.87 30.29
N LEU A 1069 -4.79 38.01 30.80
CA LEU A 1069 -4.69 37.71 32.24
C LEU A 1069 -4.32 38.93 33.10
N SER A 1070 -3.53 39.87 32.56
CA SER A 1070 -3.21 41.15 33.21
C SER A 1070 -4.30 42.23 33.04
N LYS A 1071 -5.38 41.94 32.31
CA LYS A 1071 -6.47 42.87 31.95
C LYS A 1071 -6.05 44.05 31.06
N GLU A 1072 -4.91 43.92 30.37
CA GLU A 1072 -4.50 44.87 29.33
C GLU A 1072 -5.28 44.68 28.03
N LEU A 1073 -5.72 43.45 27.75
CA LEU A 1073 -6.66 43.13 26.69
C LEU A 1073 -8.03 42.81 27.28
N THR A 1074 -9.07 43.35 26.66
CA THR A 1074 -10.48 43.11 27.01
C THR A 1074 -11.04 41.87 26.30
N ASP A 1075 -12.24 41.46 26.71
CA ASP A 1075 -12.97 40.38 26.03
C ASP A 1075 -13.36 40.76 24.60
N ASP A 1076 -13.63 42.04 24.35
CA ASP A 1076 -13.93 42.57 23.01
C ASP A 1076 -12.69 42.58 22.11
N ASP A 1077 -11.50 42.82 22.67
CA ASP A 1077 -10.23 42.68 21.94
C ASP A 1077 -10.03 41.23 21.46
N LEU A 1078 -10.32 40.24 22.32
CA LEU A 1078 -10.24 38.83 21.93
C LEU A 1078 -11.28 38.44 20.88
N ARG A 1079 -12.52 38.93 21.01
CA ARG A 1079 -13.59 38.69 20.03
C ARG A 1079 -13.25 39.26 18.65
N THR A 1080 -12.56 40.42 18.61
CA THR A 1080 -12.04 41.04 17.38
C THR A 1080 -11.02 40.14 16.67
N LEU A 1081 -10.27 39.34 17.44
CA LEU A 1081 -9.32 38.32 16.96
C LEU A 1081 -9.98 36.96 16.68
N GLY A 1082 -11.32 36.87 16.78
CA GLY A 1082 -12.08 35.63 16.59
C GLY A 1082 -11.88 34.61 17.71
N ILE A 1083 -11.44 35.05 18.90
CA ILE A 1083 -11.27 34.24 20.09
C ILE A 1083 -12.46 34.49 21.03
N ASP A 1084 -13.15 33.42 21.41
CA ASP A 1084 -14.22 33.40 22.39
C ASP A 1084 -13.61 33.41 23.81
N PRO A 1085 -13.74 34.51 24.58
CA PRO A 1085 -13.17 34.63 25.92
C PRO A 1085 -13.89 33.72 26.94
N GLU A 1086 -15.13 33.32 26.68
CA GLU A 1086 -15.91 32.45 27.56
C GLU A 1086 -15.43 30.99 27.47
N HIS A 1087 -14.79 30.61 26.36
CA HIS A 1087 -14.26 29.28 26.17
C HIS A 1087 -12.86 29.15 26.81
N THR A 1088 -12.81 28.87 28.11
CA THR A 1088 -11.57 28.86 28.90
C THR A 1088 -11.00 27.46 29.22
N ARG A 1089 -9.74 27.42 29.63
CA ARG A 1089 -9.05 26.27 30.24
C ARG A 1089 -8.13 26.76 31.38
N PRO A 1090 -7.75 25.91 32.35
CA PRO A 1090 -6.73 26.27 33.33
C PRO A 1090 -5.38 26.56 32.64
N ASP A 1091 -4.81 27.73 32.90
CA ASP A 1091 -3.47 28.09 32.44
C ASP A 1091 -2.42 27.24 33.17
N LYS A 1092 -1.48 26.64 32.43
CA LYS A 1092 -0.49 25.71 33.00
C LYS A 1092 0.49 26.37 33.97
N ARG A 1093 0.68 27.70 33.90
CA ARG A 1093 1.65 28.44 34.72
C ARG A 1093 1.00 29.04 35.96
N THR A 1094 -0.21 29.55 35.83
CA THR A 1094 -0.90 30.32 36.89
C THR A 1094 -2.08 29.58 37.52
N GLY A 1095 -2.57 28.50 36.89
CA GLY A 1095 -3.78 27.77 37.29
C GLY A 1095 -5.09 28.55 37.09
N ARG A 1096 -5.02 29.83 36.69
CA ARG A 1096 -6.19 30.68 36.45
C ARG A 1096 -6.88 30.30 35.14
N PRO A 1097 -8.20 30.49 35.00
CA PRO A 1097 -8.88 30.33 33.72
C PRO A 1097 -8.26 31.26 32.66
N SER A 1098 -7.89 30.73 31.50
CA SER A 1098 -7.40 31.48 30.35
C SER A 1098 -8.11 31.03 29.06
N PRO A 1099 -8.17 31.88 28.02
CA PRO A 1099 -8.87 31.55 26.77
C PRO A 1099 -8.24 30.32 26.11
N ARG A 1100 -9.09 29.40 25.65
CA ARG A 1100 -8.66 28.18 24.99
C ARG A 1100 -8.64 28.39 23.48
N PHE A 1101 -7.45 28.64 22.93
CA PHE A 1101 -7.23 28.78 21.48
C PHE A 1101 -5.88 28.21 21.04
N GLU A 1102 -5.73 28.00 19.73
CA GLU A 1102 -4.50 27.60 19.05
C GLU A 1102 -4.10 28.73 18.09
N VAL A 1103 -2.87 29.24 18.20
CA VAL A 1103 -2.24 29.96 17.09
C VAL A 1103 -1.73 28.89 16.12
N HIS A 1104 -2.50 28.63 15.08
CA HIS A 1104 -2.31 27.48 14.20
C HIS A 1104 -1.06 27.63 13.33
N SER A 1105 -0.87 28.83 12.78
CA SER A 1105 0.32 29.18 11.99
C SER A 1105 0.51 30.69 12.00
N ILE A 1106 1.78 31.11 11.95
CA ILE A 1106 2.17 32.48 11.62
C ILE A 1106 3.17 32.41 10.47
N ARG A 1107 2.90 33.11 9.38
CA ARG A 1107 3.74 33.10 8.18
C ARG A 1107 3.83 34.50 7.56
N PRO A 1108 5.00 34.92 7.07
CA PRO A 1108 5.08 36.17 6.34
C PRO A 1108 4.50 36.00 4.92
N ALA A 1109 4.15 37.10 4.29
CA ALA A 1109 3.89 37.17 2.86
C ALA A 1109 4.71 38.33 2.30
N HIS A 1110 5.71 38.01 1.48
CA HIS A 1110 6.57 39.00 0.85
C HIS A 1110 6.08 39.25 -0.57
N ARG A 1111 5.59 40.46 -0.84
CA ARG A 1111 4.92 40.78 -2.10
C ARG A 1111 5.59 41.97 -2.76
N ALA A 1112 5.98 41.77 -4.01
CA ALA A 1112 6.38 42.85 -4.90
C ALA A 1112 5.13 43.37 -5.62
N THR A 1113 4.77 44.62 -5.39
CA THR A 1113 3.70 45.29 -6.12
C THR A 1113 4.20 45.71 -7.51
N PRO A 1114 3.31 45.89 -8.52
CA PRO A 1114 3.71 46.28 -9.87
C PRO A 1114 4.46 47.62 -9.94
N ASP A 1115 4.31 48.49 -8.94
CA ASP A 1115 5.03 49.76 -8.80
C ASP A 1115 6.42 49.62 -8.16
N GLY A 1116 6.89 48.39 -7.92
CA GLY A 1116 8.23 48.09 -7.40
C GLY A 1116 8.39 48.20 -5.89
N ARG A 1117 7.31 48.46 -5.13
CA ARG A 1117 7.36 48.41 -3.66
C ARG A 1117 7.37 46.95 -3.17
N PHE A 1118 8.05 46.73 -2.06
CA PHE A 1118 8.03 45.47 -1.35
C PHE A 1118 7.18 45.63 -0.09
N ARG A 1119 6.18 44.76 0.06
CA ARG A 1119 5.35 44.68 1.27
C ARG A 1119 5.62 43.36 1.98
N THR A 1120 5.78 43.45 3.29
CA THR A 1120 5.85 42.28 4.17
C THR A 1120 4.63 42.32 5.06
N GLU A 1121 3.78 41.30 4.94
CA GLU A 1121 2.59 41.13 5.77
C GLU A 1121 2.74 39.86 6.61
N VAL A 1122 2.08 39.84 7.77
CA VAL A 1122 1.99 38.64 8.60
C VAL A 1122 0.59 38.05 8.45
N VAL A 1123 0.53 36.79 8.04
CA VAL A 1123 -0.68 35.98 8.03
C VAL A 1123 -0.70 35.15 9.31
N ALA A 1124 -1.58 35.52 10.24
CA ALA A 1124 -1.76 34.82 11.52
C ALA A 1124 -3.10 34.07 11.54
N VAL A 1125 -3.04 32.76 11.74
CA VAL A 1125 -4.21 31.88 11.75
C VAL A 1125 -4.50 31.47 13.19
N LEU A 1126 -5.63 31.93 13.72
CA LEU A 1126 -6.10 31.65 15.07
C LEU A 1126 -7.30 30.71 15.01
N THR A 1127 -7.31 29.66 15.83
CA THR A 1127 -8.42 28.69 15.84
C THR A 1127 -8.84 28.30 17.26
N GLN A 1128 -10.11 27.95 17.40
CA GLN A 1128 -10.73 27.38 18.59
C GLN A 1128 -11.60 26.20 18.21
N SER A 1129 -11.88 25.32 19.17
CA SER A 1129 -12.80 24.22 18.96
C SER A 1129 -13.55 23.86 20.23
N ARG A 1130 -14.84 23.56 20.11
CA ARG A 1130 -15.66 22.97 21.16
C ARG A 1130 -16.35 21.71 20.65
N VAL A 1131 -16.76 20.83 21.55
CA VAL A 1131 -17.46 19.59 21.21
C VAL A 1131 -18.96 19.85 21.33
N GLU A 1132 -19.71 19.48 20.29
CA GLU A 1132 -21.15 19.74 20.16
C GLU A 1132 -21.91 18.41 19.93
N PRO A 1133 -23.12 18.27 20.46
CA PRO A 1133 -23.96 17.11 20.18
C PRO A 1133 -24.51 17.17 18.75
N LEU A 1134 -24.64 15.99 18.14
CA LEU A 1134 -25.36 15.77 16.90
C LEU A 1134 -26.77 15.25 17.23
N TYR A 1135 -27.80 15.80 16.59
CA TYR A 1135 -29.17 15.32 16.70
C TYR A 1135 -29.84 15.41 15.32
N ARG A 1136 -30.65 14.41 14.96
CA ARG A 1136 -31.49 14.46 13.75
C ARG A 1136 -32.65 15.43 13.97
N GLN A 1137 -32.95 16.27 12.98
CA GLN A 1137 -34.11 17.17 13.09
C GLN A 1137 -35.41 16.35 13.18
N GLY A 1138 -36.26 16.67 14.17
CA GLY A 1138 -37.60 16.10 14.34
C GLY A 1138 -37.78 15.19 15.55
N GLU A 1139 -36.69 14.67 16.13
CA GLU A 1139 -36.74 13.83 17.33
C GLU A 1139 -36.28 14.66 18.55
N GLY A 1140 -37.23 15.08 19.39
CA GLY A 1140 -36.99 15.92 20.57
C GLY A 1140 -36.21 15.25 21.71
N THR A 1141 -35.47 14.18 21.45
CA THR A 1141 -34.70 13.41 22.43
C THR A 1141 -33.28 13.23 21.92
N ALA A 1142 -32.32 13.78 22.66
CA ALA A 1142 -30.91 13.66 22.35
C ALA A 1142 -30.47 12.19 22.41
N ASP A 1143 -29.94 11.66 21.31
CA ASP A 1143 -29.09 10.48 21.37
C ASP A 1143 -27.72 10.97 21.89
N ALA A 1144 -27.53 10.89 23.21
CA ALA A 1144 -26.47 11.60 23.95
C ALA A 1144 -25.03 11.17 23.57
N ASP A 1145 -24.89 10.11 22.79
CA ASP A 1145 -23.62 9.47 22.47
C ASP A 1145 -22.98 9.95 21.16
N GLN A 1146 -23.68 10.73 20.31
CA GLN A 1146 -23.11 11.24 19.06
C GLN A 1146 -22.64 12.71 19.17
N ARG A 1147 -21.31 12.93 19.15
CA ARG A 1147 -20.69 14.27 19.24
C ARG A 1147 -19.77 14.58 18.07
N PHE A 1148 -19.64 15.86 17.72
CA PHE A 1148 -18.69 16.34 16.71
C PHE A 1148 -17.89 17.55 17.22
N ARG A 1149 -16.73 17.79 16.61
CA ARG A 1149 -15.87 18.94 16.94
C ARG A 1149 -16.24 20.13 16.06
N PHE A 1150 -16.84 21.17 16.64
CA PHE A 1150 -17.11 22.42 15.95
C PHE A 1150 -15.92 23.38 16.11
N ARG A 1151 -15.44 23.93 15.00
CA ARG A 1151 -14.29 24.86 14.99
C ARG A 1151 -14.69 26.27 14.63
N GLY A 1152 -13.93 27.23 15.14
CA GLY A 1152 -14.01 28.63 14.76
C GLY A 1152 -12.64 29.30 14.85
N GLY A 1153 -12.57 30.58 14.51
CA GLY A 1153 -11.34 31.35 14.57
C GLY A 1153 -11.30 32.52 13.60
N ALA A 1154 -10.09 33.03 13.37
CA ALA A 1154 -9.80 34.12 12.44
C ALA A 1154 -8.52 33.86 11.63
N THR A 1155 -8.52 34.28 10.38
CA THR A 1155 -7.28 34.58 9.63
C THR A 1155 -7.07 36.08 9.68
N LEU A 1156 -5.91 36.52 10.19
CA LEU A 1156 -5.55 37.92 10.33
C LEU A 1156 -4.44 38.24 9.33
N ILE A 1157 -4.63 39.31 8.56
CA ILE A 1157 -3.59 39.91 7.73
C ILE A 1157 -3.10 41.16 8.43
N ILE A 1158 -1.85 41.17 8.84
CA ILE A 1158 -1.25 42.23 9.65
C ILE A 1158 -0.15 42.89 8.86
N ASP A 1159 -0.17 44.22 8.79
CA ASP A 1159 0.92 44.99 8.21
C ASP A 1159 2.15 44.89 9.15
N ALA A 1160 3.31 44.53 8.59
CA ALA A 1160 4.56 44.46 9.34
C ALA A 1160 5.44 45.69 9.14
N GLU A 1161 4.98 46.70 8.41
CA GLU A 1161 5.73 47.94 8.19
C GLU A 1161 5.99 48.65 9.54
N PRO A 1162 7.27 48.91 9.89
CA PRO A 1162 7.61 49.55 11.15
C PRO A 1162 6.91 50.91 11.32
N GLY A 1163 6.15 51.07 12.41
CA GLY A 1163 5.40 52.30 12.69
C GLY A 1163 3.98 52.33 12.12
N ASN A 1164 3.58 51.34 11.32
CA ASN A 1164 2.23 51.16 10.78
C ASN A 1164 1.67 49.75 11.07
N GLU A 1165 2.15 49.08 12.13
CA GLU A 1165 1.76 47.71 12.43
C GLU A 1165 0.27 47.62 12.84
N ARG A 1166 -0.59 47.23 11.90
CA ARG A 1166 -2.05 47.18 12.09
C ARG A 1166 -2.67 45.97 11.40
N ILE A 1167 -3.79 45.48 11.92
CA ILE A 1167 -4.57 44.42 11.28
C ILE A 1167 -5.32 45.04 10.10
N ARG A 1168 -4.95 44.66 8.88
CA ARG A 1168 -5.62 45.10 7.65
C ARG A 1168 -6.92 44.37 7.40
N TYR A 1169 -6.93 43.05 7.67
CA TYR A 1169 -8.11 42.20 7.47
C TYR A 1169 -8.27 41.21 8.62
N SER A 1170 -9.51 41.10 9.11
CA SER A 1170 -9.93 40.06 10.05
C SER A 1170 -10.99 39.19 9.38
N ILE A 1171 -10.61 37.96 9.01
CA ILE A 1171 -11.47 37.03 8.27
C ILE A 1171 -12.04 36.02 9.28
N LEU A 1172 -13.25 36.29 9.75
CA LEU A 1172 -13.82 35.66 10.93
C LEU A 1172 -14.77 34.51 10.62
N LYS A 1173 -14.58 33.43 11.38
CA LYS A 1173 -15.46 32.27 11.45
C LYS A 1173 -15.73 31.98 12.93
N PRO A 1174 -16.54 32.81 13.62
CA PRO A 1174 -16.61 32.81 15.09
C PRO A 1174 -17.24 31.55 15.66
N LEU A 1175 -16.71 31.07 16.78
CA LEU A 1175 -17.20 29.86 17.47
C LEU A 1175 -18.64 30.03 18.00
N TRP A 1176 -19.09 31.27 18.24
CA TRP A 1176 -20.44 31.61 18.72
C TRP A 1176 -21.48 31.81 17.61
N ASN A 1177 -21.16 31.55 16.35
CA ASN A 1177 -22.12 31.67 15.25
C ASN A 1177 -23.11 30.48 15.24
N LYS A 1178 -24.31 30.72 15.78
CA LYS A 1178 -25.38 29.71 15.91
C LYS A 1178 -25.88 29.19 14.56
N ASP A 1179 -26.00 30.05 13.54
CA ASP A 1179 -26.47 29.65 12.20
C ASP A 1179 -25.48 28.69 11.54
N ARG A 1180 -24.17 28.96 11.69
CA ARG A 1180 -23.14 28.07 11.17
C ARG A 1180 -23.16 26.73 11.88
N LEU A 1181 -23.29 26.74 13.20
CA LEU A 1181 -23.41 25.50 13.98
C LEU A 1181 -24.61 24.66 13.51
N ALA A 1182 -25.77 25.30 13.29
CA ALA A 1182 -26.97 24.62 12.80
C ALA A 1182 -26.76 24.01 11.40
N LYS A 1183 -26.10 24.74 10.49
CA LYS A 1183 -25.80 24.26 9.14
C LYS A 1183 -24.79 23.10 9.13
N THR A 1184 -23.68 23.22 9.86
CA THR A 1184 -22.72 22.14 10.03
C THR A 1184 -23.40 20.91 10.63
N ARG A 1185 -24.23 21.08 11.66
CA ARG A 1185 -24.99 19.96 12.26
C ARG A 1185 -25.93 19.30 11.24
N ALA A 1186 -26.67 20.08 10.45
CA ALA A 1186 -27.59 19.56 9.45
C ALA A 1186 -26.86 18.77 8.34
N TYR A 1187 -25.73 19.30 7.87
CA TYR A 1187 -24.87 18.62 6.89
C TYR A 1187 -24.37 17.28 7.43
N LEU A 1188 -23.79 17.28 8.64
CA LEU A 1188 -23.26 16.08 9.27
C LEU A 1188 -24.35 15.07 9.64
N ALA A 1189 -25.57 15.50 9.99
CA ALA A 1189 -26.68 14.61 10.31
C ALA A 1189 -27.30 13.92 9.07
N GLY A 1190 -27.17 14.51 7.88
CA GLY A 1190 -27.64 13.96 6.60
C GLY A 1190 -26.67 12.96 5.95
N GLU A 1191 -25.43 12.86 6.47
CA GLU A 1191 -24.42 11.93 5.98
C GLU A 1191 -24.69 10.50 6.53
N PRO A 1192 -24.90 9.47 5.67
CA PRO A 1192 -25.14 8.09 6.09
C PRO A 1192 -24.05 7.52 7.02
N GLU A 1193 -22.84 8.06 6.95
CA GLU A 1193 -21.66 7.63 7.70
C GLU A 1193 -21.55 8.24 9.11
N PHE A 1194 -22.33 9.27 9.46
CA PHE A 1194 -22.08 10.02 10.69
C PHE A 1194 -22.53 9.27 11.97
N GLY A 1195 -23.55 8.41 11.88
CA GLY A 1195 -24.02 7.58 12.99
C GLY A 1195 -23.01 6.53 13.47
N LEU A 1196 -22.09 6.11 12.59
CA LEU A 1196 -20.96 5.22 12.92
C LEU A 1196 -19.74 5.99 13.45
N ARG A 1197 -19.54 7.25 13.02
CA ARG A 1197 -18.40 8.10 13.39
C ARG A 1197 -18.44 8.63 14.82
N ALA A 1198 -19.63 8.84 15.37
CA ALA A 1198 -19.79 9.56 16.62
C ALA A 1198 -19.92 8.64 17.86
N THR A 1199 -20.36 7.39 17.67
CA THR A 1199 -20.70 6.44 18.76
C THR A 1199 -19.49 5.68 19.32
N TYR A 1200 -18.37 5.61 18.60
CA TYR A 1200 -17.24 4.73 18.96
C TYR A 1200 -15.92 5.43 19.32
N GLY A 1201 -15.84 6.77 19.31
CA GLY A 1201 -14.55 7.45 19.46
C GLY A 1201 -13.51 7.09 18.37
N LEU A 1202 -13.93 6.38 17.32
CA LEU A 1202 -13.16 5.96 16.16
C LEU A 1202 -13.15 7.07 15.09
N ALA A 1203 -12.60 8.22 15.45
CA ALA A 1203 -12.41 9.32 14.50
C ALA A 1203 -11.37 8.96 13.41
N ASP A 1204 -10.51 7.96 13.62
CA ASP A 1204 -9.19 7.86 12.97
C ASP A 1204 -9.06 6.89 11.77
N ARG A 1205 -10.10 6.60 10.96
CA ARG A 1205 -9.89 5.82 9.69
C ARG A 1205 -10.36 6.51 8.43
N ALA A 1206 -11.56 7.07 8.41
CA ALA A 1206 -11.99 7.95 7.31
C ALA A 1206 -11.19 9.28 7.26
N LEU A 1207 -10.48 9.62 8.34
CA LEU A 1207 -9.55 10.75 8.40
C LEU A 1207 -8.13 10.43 7.87
N VAL A 1208 -7.78 9.16 7.66
CA VAL A 1208 -6.38 8.76 7.33
C VAL A 1208 -6.09 8.89 5.84
N GLU A 1209 -7.05 8.54 4.99
CA GLU A 1209 -6.91 8.59 3.52
C GLU A 1209 -8.18 9.21 2.87
N PRO A 1210 -8.51 10.48 3.17
CA PRO A 1210 -9.75 11.11 2.69
C PRO A 1210 -9.82 11.23 1.16
N PHE A 1211 -8.68 11.45 0.50
CA PHE A 1211 -8.56 11.60 -0.95
C PHE A 1211 -8.67 10.25 -1.67
N ALA A 1212 -8.13 9.16 -1.10
CA ALA A 1212 -8.31 7.81 -1.65
C ALA A 1212 -9.80 7.45 -1.80
N LEU A 1213 -10.62 7.78 -0.79
CA LEU A 1213 -12.06 7.55 -0.83
C LEU A 1213 -12.77 8.48 -1.81
N LEU A 1214 -12.39 9.76 -1.83
CA LEU A 1214 -12.96 10.77 -2.72
C LEU A 1214 -12.74 10.44 -4.20
N HIS A 1215 -11.60 9.84 -4.53
CA HIS A 1215 -11.25 9.42 -5.89
C HIS A 1215 -11.69 7.97 -6.20
N SER A 1216 -12.10 7.19 -5.19
CA SER A 1216 -12.63 5.83 -5.36
C SER A 1216 -14.14 5.75 -5.65
N ARG A 1217 -14.89 6.83 -5.38
CA ARG A 1217 -16.35 6.89 -5.56
C ARG A 1217 -16.71 7.72 -6.79
N ILE A 1218 -16.41 7.21 -7.99
CA ILE A 1218 -17.04 7.63 -9.25
C ILE A 1218 -17.28 6.39 -10.09
#